data_AF-A0A7C3SFK5-F1
#
_entry.id   AF-A0A7C3SFK5-F1
#
_cell.length_a   1.000
_cell.length_b   1.000
_cell.length_c   1.000
_cell.angle_alpha   90.00
_cell.angle_beta   90.00
_cell.angle_gamma   90.00
#
_symmetry.space_group_name_H-M   'P 1'
#
loop_
_entity.id
_entity.type
_entity.pdbx_description
1 polymer ?
#
loop_
_entity_poly.entity_id
_entity_poly.type
_entity_poly.pdbx_seq_one_letter_code
_entity_poly.pdbx_strand_id
1 'polypeptide(L)'
;MLCPAVLAGRWLGEFPNPTGWLPDSSELKYPSAQSAHSAKPKEAAGDPGVSSAETHRLGLRIGWPAVWSAAGAALVAASAVWTPVGQPKQGRVLVVERHSQWEPTLRPYDTTWYGEPSGYNYRVIYDFCSHFFQMGRILESEPITDDRLQECDILIIKTPTAPYQPEEIKAVQRFVARGGGLLLIGDHTNVFRSSTYLNAICRAMGFTFRNDLLFCIGSPYEQAYRRPWPVHPAVQHVEKMDFAVSCSVDPGRSWGRAAIRSTGLWSLPAAYEASNYHPQAEYLPHLRAGAFVQLWAATHGQGRVLAFTDSTIFSNFCIFQPGKAELFLNMLQWLNHTSPLDPWPVQAAVSFLLAGVGLVLVGLGCWKAYPPLAATEPTPASPEASAAGKKGGQSKAVAESAPASAHSSLSAPLAVSSLSGHLAASSLRTHLAASDGGLTKALVLLAACLAGATATQAGLQAYYQWAMPPMEPQTPYRLAVIDRTVSQVPLANGAFNQSPDGFGLLEHTIPRLGYFTARREGSTAFEGDLLVVIAPSRSVPHGYREQLIEYVAQGGKLLVIDHPGNTHSTAQSLLEPFGLRIRHDRLTSAGALATAGRSSGILVESACTVSGGEGVVYVGQEPVAARVGYGQGSVLAIGFGQIWTDEQMHSEWRANWMPEPTRPMLARYGLFYSLFRALAEGGPIKPVELTTPGPGIPEAPKTPEAPLVPEAPGVPPTPSVPERPPVPERPSVPQTPSVPERSAVPEAPLLPDVPPRPKPTPTRKEMPKAEAGPAPEAPPVPEVPGSLEKREKPAGLKPSRAFRRIPSPNPQPGSVEQP
;
A
#
# COMPACT_ATOMS: atom_id res chain seq x y z
N MET A 1 -31.73 9.72 24.46
CA MET A 1 -31.45 10.82 23.50
C MET A 1 -30.88 11.98 24.28
N LEU A 2 -29.56 12.17 24.23
CA LEU A 2 -28.81 13.30 24.78
C LEU A 2 -27.85 13.80 23.69
N CYS A 3 -27.74 15.11 23.55
CA CYS A 3 -27.18 15.80 22.39
C CYS A 3 -25.64 15.62 22.27
N PRO A 4 -25.08 15.20 21.11
CA PRO A 4 -23.65 14.92 20.91
C PRO A 4 -22.71 16.12 21.11
N ALA A 5 -23.24 17.35 21.08
CA ALA A 5 -22.44 18.58 21.23
C ALA A 5 -21.84 18.78 22.63
N VAL A 6 -22.43 18.17 23.67
CA VAL A 6 -21.98 18.34 25.06
C VAL A 6 -20.79 17.43 25.39
N LEU A 7 -20.62 16.32 24.67
CA LEU A 7 -19.48 15.41 24.84
C LEU A 7 -18.22 15.91 24.11
N ALA A 8 -18.37 16.53 22.94
CA ALA A 8 -17.24 17.09 22.19
C ALA A 8 -16.55 18.25 22.94
N GLY A 9 -17.31 19.06 23.68
CA GLY A 9 -16.77 20.20 24.44
C GLY A 9 -16.00 19.83 25.71
N ARG A 10 -16.21 18.64 26.27
CA ARG A 10 -15.46 18.14 27.44
C ARG A 10 -14.20 17.35 27.06
N TRP A 11 -14.13 16.82 25.84
CA TRP A 11 -13.03 15.93 25.41
C TRP A 11 -11.81 16.68 24.84
N LEU A 12 -11.97 17.94 24.40
CA LEU A 12 -10.88 18.78 23.89
C LEU A 12 -9.96 19.37 24.98
N GLY A 13 -10.28 19.17 26.26
CA GLY A 13 -9.51 19.69 27.40
C GLY A 13 -8.40 18.77 27.93
N GLU A 14 -8.33 17.51 27.48
CA GLU A 14 -7.48 16.48 28.09
C GLU A 14 -6.51 15.79 27.09
N PHE A 15 -6.04 16.50 26.06
CA PHE A 15 -4.89 16.02 25.27
C PHE A 15 -3.58 16.67 25.73
N PRO A 16 -2.55 15.87 26.08
CA PRO A 16 -1.20 16.39 26.29
C PRO A 16 -0.64 16.91 24.96
N ASN A 17 -0.12 18.14 25.03
CA ASN A 17 0.42 18.92 23.92
C ASN A 17 1.65 18.19 23.30
N PRO A 18 1.61 17.74 22.02
CA PRO A 18 2.78 17.17 21.37
C PRO A 18 3.60 18.31 20.72
N THR A 19 4.33 19.07 21.53
CA THR A 19 5.38 19.97 21.01
C THR A 19 6.68 19.20 20.92
N GLY A 20 6.88 18.54 19.78
CA GLY A 20 8.16 18.05 19.30
C GLY A 20 8.00 17.85 17.80
N TRP A 21 9.00 18.25 17.01
CA TRP A 21 9.01 18.30 15.54
C TRP A 21 8.63 19.65 14.92
N LEU A 22 9.43 20.68 15.21
CA LEU A 22 9.78 21.74 14.25
C LEU A 22 11.30 21.96 14.33
N PRO A 23 12.05 21.96 13.21
CA PRO A 23 13.46 22.29 13.21
C PRO A 23 13.67 23.79 13.42
N ASP A 24 14.74 24.08 14.15
CA ASP A 24 15.20 25.39 14.61
C ASP A 24 15.38 26.38 13.46
N SER A 25 14.76 27.56 13.56
CA SER A 25 14.99 28.69 12.64
C SER A 25 15.21 29.98 13.43
N SER A 26 16.33 30.02 14.14
CA SER A 26 16.91 31.27 14.65
C SER A 26 18.02 31.77 13.73
N GLU A 27 17.73 32.79 12.91
CA GLU A 27 18.63 33.94 12.70
C GLU A 27 17.86 35.09 12.04
N LEU A 28 17.67 36.17 12.80
CA LEU A 28 17.10 37.45 12.38
C LEU A 28 18.04 38.57 12.84
N LYS A 29 18.39 39.53 11.97
CA LYS A 29 18.84 40.89 12.33
C LYS A 29 18.35 41.85 11.23
N TYR A 30 17.74 43.01 11.48
CA TYR A 30 18.17 44.22 12.21
C TYR A 30 16.95 45.18 12.38
N PRO A 31 17.02 46.40 12.99
CA PRO A 31 17.38 46.70 14.38
C PRO A 31 16.41 47.66 15.12
N SER A 32 16.44 47.54 16.45
CA SER A 32 16.31 48.55 17.52
C SER A 32 15.43 49.81 17.37
N ALA A 33 14.55 50.01 18.36
CA ALA A 33 14.54 51.25 19.15
C ALA A 33 14.00 50.99 20.57
N GLN A 34 14.78 51.43 21.56
CA GLN A 34 14.53 51.31 23.00
C GLN A 34 13.58 52.39 23.54
N SER A 35 13.03 52.04 24.70
CA SER A 35 12.24 52.81 25.68
C SER A 35 12.70 54.24 26.01
N ALA A 36 11.78 55.08 26.50
CA ALA A 36 11.77 55.53 27.90
C ALA A 36 10.60 56.46 28.26
N HIS A 37 10.20 56.33 29.53
CA HIS A 37 9.19 57.05 30.33
C HIS A 37 9.32 58.59 30.37
N SER A 38 8.23 59.29 30.72
CA SER A 38 8.14 60.11 31.96
C SER A 38 6.83 60.94 32.09
N ALA A 39 6.31 60.95 33.32
CA ALA A 39 5.54 62.01 34.01
C ALA A 39 4.07 62.32 33.67
N LYS A 40 3.34 62.58 34.76
CA LYS A 40 1.89 62.76 34.96
C LYS A 40 1.65 64.21 35.51
N PRO A 41 0.41 64.66 35.81
CA PRO A 41 -0.51 65.43 34.96
C PRO A 41 -0.85 66.84 35.52
N LYS A 42 -1.62 67.67 34.79
CA LYS A 42 -2.53 68.69 35.37
C LYS A 42 -3.56 69.26 34.36
N GLU A 43 -4.84 69.07 34.70
CA GLU A 43 -6.06 69.95 34.63
C GLU A 43 -6.33 70.78 33.34
N ALA A 44 -7.54 70.93 32.79
CA ALA A 44 -8.90 70.86 33.35
C ALA A 44 -9.99 70.74 32.25
N ALA A 45 -11.16 70.24 32.69
CA ALA A 45 -12.54 70.58 32.29
C ALA A 45 -13.06 70.22 30.87
N GLY A 46 -14.01 69.27 30.85
CA GLY A 46 -14.96 69.02 29.75
C GLY A 46 -15.56 67.60 29.77
N ASP A 47 -16.57 67.37 30.60
CA ASP A 47 -17.42 66.15 30.67
C ASP A 47 -18.60 66.26 29.68
N PRO A 48 -19.43 65.23 29.37
CA PRO A 48 -19.25 63.77 29.41
C PRO A 48 -19.57 63.09 28.05
N GLY A 49 -19.21 61.81 27.92
CA GLY A 49 -20.00 60.88 27.10
C GLY A 49 -19.34 60.37 25.83
N VAL A 50 -18.33 59.52 25.97
CA VAL A 50 -18.07 58.48 24.96
C VAL A 50 -18.40 57.14 25.59
N SER A 51 -19.61 56.68 25.28
CA SER A 51 -20.02 55.31 25.50
C SER A 51 -19.02 54.36 24.83
N SER A 52 -18.92 53.17 25.39
CA SER A 52 -18.30 51.92 24.92
C SER A 52 -18.52 51.53 23.44
N ALA A 53 -18.27 52.41 22.48
CA ALA A 53 -18.66 52.28 21.07
C ALA A 53 -17.49 52.35 20.08
N GLU A 54 -16.25 52.10 20.52
CA GLU A 54 -15.06 52.07 19.65
C GLU A 54 -14.40 50.69 19.56
N THR A 55 -15.20 49.62 19.54
CA THR A 55 -14.80 48.29 19.03
C THR A 55 -15.33 47.99 17.63
N HIS A 56 -15.96 48.97 16.97
CA HIS A 56 -16.45 48.85 15.60
C HIS A 56 -15.51 49.51 14.59
N ARG A 57 -14.43 48.82 14.16
CA ARG A 57 -13.70 49.16 12.91
C ARG A 57 -12.84 48.00 12.37
N LEU A 58 -13.46 46.83 12.27
CA LEU A 58 -13.18 45.80 11.25
C LEU A 58 -14.50 45.04 11.06
N GLY A 59 -15.41 45.67 10.32
CA GLY A 59 -16.81 45.26 10.15
C GLY A 59 -17.00 44.00 9.32
N LEU A 60 -16.50 42.83 9.77
CA LEU A 60 -16.91 41.54 9.22
C LEU A 60 -18.23 41.09 9.87
N ARG A 61 -19.37 41.57 9.35
CA ARG A 61 -20.68 40.92 9.56
C ARG A 61 -20.77 39.61 8.78
N ILE A 62 -19.82 38.69 8.99
CA ILE A 62 -19.67 37.42 8.21
C ILE A 62 -19.91 36.18 9.08
N GLY A 63 -20.11 36.34 10.40
CA GLY A 63 -20.30 35.21 11.32
C GLY A 63 -21.36 34.21 10.84
N TRP A 64 -22.59 34.68 10.58
CA TRP A 64 -23.67 33.80 10.11
C TRP A 64 -23.48 33.24 8.69
N PRO A 65 -23.08 34.05 7.69
CA PRO A 65 -22.67 33.55 6.38
C PRO A 65 -21.62 32.44 6.43
N ALA A 66 -20.57 32.61 7.24
CA ALA A 66 -19.52 31.61 7.41
C ALA A 66 -20.04 30.33 8.07
N VAL A 67 -20.91 30.43 9.08
CA VAL A 67 -21.54 29.26 9.73
C VAL A 67 -22.38 28.47 8.73
N TRP A 68 -23.19 29.13 7.89
CA TRP A 68 -23.99 28.44 6.88
C TRP A 68 -23.14 27.81 5.79
N SER A 69 -22.09 28.49 5.32
CA SER A 69 -21.14 27.91 4.38
C SER A 69 -20.39 26.72 4.96
N ALA A 70 -19.97 26.79 6.23
CA ALA A 70 -19.35 25.65 6.94
C ALA A 70 -20.33 24.47 7.08
N ALA A 71 -21.55 24.71 7.53
CA ALA A 71 -22.58 23.68 7.67
C ALA A 71 -22.98 23.07 6.31
N GLY A 72 -23.04 23.89 5.26
CA GLY A 72 -23.31 23.43 3.92
C GLY A 72 -22.20 22.55 3.36
N ALA A 73 -20.94 22.99 3.49
CA ALA A 73 -19.78 22.22 3.07
C ALA A 73 -19.62 20.91 3.88
N ALA A 74 -19.98 20.94 5.18
CA ALA A 74 -20.06 19.76 6.02
C ALA A 74 -21.01 18.70 5.44
N LEU A 75 -22.24 19.09 5.07
CA LEU A 75 -23.22 18.17 4.47
C LEU A 75 -22.78 17.65 3.10
N VAL A 76 -22.20 18.51 2.26
CA VAL A 76 -21.64 18.09 0.96
C VAL A 76 -20.49 17.08 1.18
N ALA A 77 -19.58 17.36 2.11
CA ALA A 77 -18.49 16.43 2.44
C ALA A 77 -19.04 15.09 2.96
N ALA A 78 -20.02 15.11 3.87
CA ALA A 78 -20.69 13.90 4.35
C ALA A 78 -21.31 13.10 3.21
N SER A 79 -22.01 13.75 2.27
CA SER A 79 -22.65 13.07 1.14
C SER A 79 -21.70 12.25 0.27
N ALA A 80 -20.43 12.67 0.19
CA ALA A 80 -19.40 12.06 -0.64
C ALA A 80 -18.64 10.91 0.05
N VAL A 81 -18.60 10.89 1.38
CA VAL A 81 -17.73 9.94 2.14
C VAL A 81 -18.45 9.14 3.21
N TRP A 82 -19.73 9.42 3.42
CA TRP A 82 -20.56 8.67 4.35
C TRP A 82 -20.74 7.23 3.85
N THR A 83 -20.59 6.27 4.78
CA THR A 83 -20.78 4.85 4.54
C THR A 83 -21.47 4.27 5.77
N PRO A 84 -22.63 3.61 5.62
CA PRO A 84 -23.29 2.99 6.76
C PRO A 84 -22.43 1.86 7.33
N VAL A 85 -22.21 1.90 8.65
CA VAL A 85 -21.56 0.81 9.38
C VAL A 85 -22.60 -0.17 9.88
N GLY A 86 -23.61 0.29 10.64
CA GLY A 86 -24.68 -0.58 11.14
C GLY A 86 -24.22 -1.50 12.28
N GLN A 87 -24.97 -2.58 12.51
CA GLN A 87 -24.75 -3.52 13.61
C GLN A 87 -23.97 -4.76 13.15
N PRO A 88 -23.14 -5.37 14.02
CA PRO A 88 -22.48 -6.64 13.71
C PRO A 88 -23.48 -7.80 13.59
N LYS A 89 -23.16 -8.77 12.73
CA LYS A 89 -23.79 -10.08 12.58
C LYS A 89 -23.03 -11.11 13.42
N GLN A 90 -23.39 -12.39 13.31
CA GLN A 90 -22.85 -13.47 14.15
C GLN A 90 -21.39 -13.85 13.82
N GLY A 91 -20.85 -13.44 12.68
CA GLY A 91 -19.45 -13.73 12.32
C GLY A 91 -19.23 -15.12 11.73
N ARG A 92 -20.23 -15.70 11.06
CA ARG A 92 -20.12 -16.99 10.38
C ARG A 92 -19.59 -16.81 8.97
N VAL A 93 -18.45 -17.42 8.65
CA VAL A 93 -17.73 -17.19 7.38
C VAL A 93 -17.53 -18.51 6.65
N LEU A 94 -17.95 -18.58 5.39
CA LEU A 94 -17.65 -19.71 4.52
C LEU A 94 -16.67 -19.33 3.42
N VAL A 95 -15.58 -20.09 3.30
CA VAL A 95 -14.63 -20.01 2.18
C VAL A 95 -14.98 -21.05 1.13
N VAL A 96 -15.15 -20.61 -0.12
CA VAL A 96 -15.46 -21.51 -1.23
C VAL A 96 -14.18 -22.16 -1.76
N GLU A 97 -14.08 -23.48 -1.61
CA GLU A 97 -13.07 -24.31 -2.28
C GLU A 97 -13.62 -24.90 -3.58
N ARG A 98 -14.94 -25.09 -3.67
CA ARG A 98 -15.59 -25.57 -4.89
C ARG A 98 -15.24 -24.69 -6.09
N HIS A 99 -14.91 -25.30 -7.23
CA HIS A 99 -14.51 -24.63 -8.47
C HIS A 99 -13.18 -23.86 -8.40
N SER A 100 -12.34 -24.10 -7.39
CA SER A 100 -11.02 -23.49 -7.29
C SER A 100 -9.95 -24.51 -6.86
N GLN A 101 -8.95 -24.70 -7.71
CA GLN A 101 -7.72 -25.43 -7.37
C GLN A 101 -6.58 -24.48 -6.95
N TRP A 102 -6.84 -23.17 -6.94
CA TRP A 102 -5.86 -22.15 -6.61
C TRP A 102 -6.04 -21.68 -5.16
N GLU A 103 -4.93 -21.35 -4.49
CA GLU A 103 -4.94 -20.81 -3.12
C GLU A 103 -5.78 -21.62 -2.11
N PRO A 104 -5.69 -22.96 -2.06
CA PRO A 104 -6.55 -23.77 -1.20
C PRO A 104 -6.31 -23.44 0.28
N THR A 105 -7.30 -23.66 1.14
CA THR A 105 -7.17 -23.53 2.60
C THR A 105 -7.09 -24.89 3.32
N LEU A 106 -7.00 -25.99 2.59
CA LEU A 106 -7.15 -27.35 3.13
C LEU A 106 -5.85 -27.87 3.78
N ARG A 107 -4.74 -27.85 3.05
CA ARG A 107 -3.47 -28.44 3.51
C ARG A 107 -2.75 -27.48 4.48
N PRO A 108 -2.33 -27.96 5.68
CA PRO A 108 -1.53 -27.19 6.63
C PRO A 108 -0.27 -26.60 6.01
N TYR A 109 0.08 -25.37 6.40
CA TYR A 109 1.41 -24.82 6.12
C TYR A 109 2.37 -25.30 7.22
N ASP A 110 3.00 -26.45 7.03
CA ASP A 110 3.78 -27.14 8.07
C ASP A 110 5.25 -27.37 7.67
N THR A 111 5.99 -28.15 8.47
CA THR A 111 7.42 -28.42 8.27
C THR A 111 7.70 -29.58 7.29
N THR A 112 6.71 -30.04 6.53
CA THR A 112 6.83 -31.22 5.65
C THR A 112 6.45 -30.95 4.20
N TRP A 113 5.84 -29.80 3.91
CA TRP A 113 5.37 -29.45 2.57
C TRP A 113 5.98 -28.15 2.07
N TYR A 114 6.76 -28.21 0.99
CA TYR A 114 7.50 -27.07 0.46
C TYR A 114 7.11 -26.76 -0.99
N GLY A 115 7.87 -25.85 -1.62
CA GLY A 115 7.64 -25.38 -2.98
C GLY A 115 6.47 -24.41 -3.11
N GLU A 116 6.31 -23.90 -4.32
CA GLU A 116 5.27 -22.95 -4.73
C GLU A 116 3.86 -23.33 -4.23
N PRO A 117 3.39 -24.59 -4.32
CA PRO A 117 2.04 -24.95 -3.86
C PRO A 117 1.84 -24.77 -2.35
N SER A 118 2.89 -24.89 -1.54
CA SER A 118 2.80 -24.63 -0.09
C SER A 118 2.63 -23.14 0.21
N GLY A 119 3.10 -22.28 -0.70
CA GLY A 119 3.08 -20.84 -0.60
C GLY A 119 1.77 -20.22 -1.02
N TYR A 120 1.39 -20.50 -2.26
CA TYR A 120 0.14 -20.07 -2.90
C TYR A 120 -1.05 -20.86 -2.38
N ASN A 121 -1.24 -20.75 -1.08
CA ASN A 121 -2.25 -21.40 -0.28
C ASN A 121 -2.66 -20.40 0.82
N TYR A 122 -3.93 -20.42 1.23
CA TYR A 122 -4.54 -19.47 2.17
C TYR A 122 -4.78 -20.05 3.57
N ARG A 123 -4.13 -21.16 3.89
CA ARG A 123 -4.31 -21.87 5.16
C ARG A 123 -3.96 -21.01 6.35
N VAL A 124 -2.86 -20.26 6.28
CA VAL A 124 -2.41 -19.42 7.40
C VAL A 124 -3.42 -18.31 7.70
N ILE A 125 -3.94 -17.63 6.68
CA ILE A 125 -4.97 -16.60 6.88
C ILE A 125 -6.31 -17.21 7.33
N TYR A 126 -6.66 -18.40 6.86
CA TYR A 126 -7.83 -19.14 7.33
C TYR A 126 -7.73 -19.45 8.82
N ASP A 127 -6.61 -20.03 9.25
CA ASP A 127 -6.36 -20.39 10.65
C ASP A 127 -6.33 -19.12 11.52
N PHE A 128 -5.70 -18.04 11.05
CA PHE A 128 -5.69 -16.75 11.73
C PHE A 128 -7.12 -16.19 11.93
N CYS A 129 -7.94 -16.17 10.88
CA CYS A 129 -9.32 -15.70 10.96
C CYS A 129 -10.20 -16.56 11.87
N SER A 130 -9.87 -17.83 12.09
CA SER A 130 -10.61 -18.70 13.01
C SER A 130 -10.54 -18.26 14.48
N HIS A 131 -9.56 -17.41 14.81
CA HIS A 131 -9.50 -16.76 16.12
C HIS A 131 -10.48 -15.59 16.26
N PHE A 132 -11.08 -15.10 15.18
CA PHE A 132 -11.97 -13.92 15.18
C PHE A 132 -13.39 -14.22 14.69
N PHE A 133 -13.56 -15.29 13.91
CA PHE A 133 -14.81 -15.66 13.25
C PHE A 133 -15.06 -17.17 13.33
N GLN A 134 -16.33 -17.57 13.21
CA GLN A 134 -16.69 -18.96 12.98
C GLN A 134 -16.41 -19.31 11.51
N MET A 135 -15.22 -19.83 11.25
CA MET A 135 -14.78 -20.21 9.91
C MET A 135 -15.30 -21.58 9.49
N GLY A 136 -15.72 -21.70 8.22
CA GLY A 136 -16.11 -22.94 7.57
C GLY A 136 -15.74 -22.91 6.09
N ARG A 137 -16.08 -23.99 5.38
CA ARG A 137 -15.79 -24.14 3.94
C ARG A 137 -17.03 -24.62 3.19
N ILE A 138 -17.03 -24.38 1.89
CA ILE A 138 -17.81 -25.13 0.91
C ILE A 138 -16.80 -25.93 0.07
N LEU A 139 -16.73 -27.23 0.32
CA LEU A 139 -15.82 -28.16 -0.34
C LEU A 139 -16.26 -28.44 -1.78
N GLU A 140 -15.35 -28.99 -2.58
CA GLU A 140 -15.63 -29.38 -3.98
C GLU A 140 -16.85 -30.30 -4.12
N SER A 141 -17.10 -31.18 -3.15
CA SER A 141 -18.26 -32.08 -3.15
C SER A 141 -19.56 -31.44 -2.69
N GLU A 142 -19.53 -30.25 -2.10
CA GLU A 142 -20.71 -29.60 -1.50
C GLU A 142 -21.33 -28.59 -2.48
N PRO A 143 -22.66 -28.53 -2.60
CA PRO A 143 -23.31 -27.62 -3.54
C PRO A 143 -23.45 -26.19 -2.96
N ILE A 144 -23.36 -25.18 -3.81
CA ILE A 144 -23.65 -23.78 -3.44
C ILE A 144 -25.15 -23.54 -3.63
N THR A 145 -25.92 -23.62 -2.54
CA THR A 145 -27.39 -23.50 -2.53
C THR A 145 -27.87 -22.44 -1.54
N ASP A 146 -29.13 -22.01 -1.67
CA ASP A 146 -29.76 -21.06 -0.74
C ASP A 146 -29.72 -21.57 0.72
N ASP A 147 -29.92 -22.87 0.96
CA ASP A 147 -29.92 -23.44 2.30
C ASP A 147 -28.50 -23.45 2.89
N ARG A 148 -27.50 -23.86 2.08
CA ARG A 148 -26.10 -23.84 2.51
C ARG A 148 -25.63 -22.43 2.86
N LEU A 149 -26.02 -21.43 2.06
CA LEU A 149 -25.60 -20.05 2.26
C LEU A 149 -26.31 -19.35 3.44
N GLN A 150 -27.47 -19.84 3.91
CA GLN A 150 -28.14 -19.33 5.13
C GLN A 150 -27.35 -19.61 6.41
N GLU A 151 -26.44 -20.58 6.37
CA GLU A 151 -25.58 -20.95 7.49
C GLU A 151 -24.45 -19.94 7.74
N CYS A 152 -24.24 -18.98 6.85
CA CYS A 152 -23.16 -18.00 6.95
C CYS A 152 -23.66 -16.55 6.87
N ASP A 153 -22.84 -15.64 7.41
CA ASP A 153 -23.02 -14.19 7.31
C ASP A 153 -22.14 -13.60 6.21
N ILE A 154 -21.01 -14.27 5.93
CA ILE A 154 -20.02 -13.88 4.92
C ILE A 154 -19.65 -15.09 4.05
N LEU A 155 -19.63 -14.88 2.74
CA LEU A 155 -19.11 -15.81 1.75
C LEU A 155 -17.83 -15.25 1.12
N ILE A 156 -16.77 -16.03 1.07
CA ILE A 156 -15.50 -15.68 0.40
C ILE A 156 -15.35 -16.54 -0.85
N ILE A 157 -15.27 -15.91 -2.02
CA ILE A 157 -14.97 -16.55 -3.29
C ILE A 157 -13.60 -16.05 -3.76
N LYS A 158 -12.63 -16.97 -3.81
CA LYS A 158 -11.24 -16.69 -4.21
C LYS A 158 -10.91 -17.37 -5.54
N THR A 159 -10.30 -16.61 -6.46
CA THR A 159 -9.61 -17.09 -7.67
C THR A 159 -10.16 -18.42 -8.24
N PRO A 160 -11.40 -18.43 -8.76
CA PRO A 160 -12.00 -19.65 -9.30
C PRO A 160 -11.23 -20.14 -10.53
N THR A 161 -11.08 -21.45 -10.66
CA THR A 161 -10.40 -22.10 -11.79
C THR A 161 -11.36 -22.87 -12.69
N ALA A 162 -12.65 -22.91 -12.33
CA ALA A 162 -13.74 -23.51 -13.09
C ALA A 162 -15.01 -22.63 -13.07
N PRO A 163 -15.90 -22.75 -14.07
CA PRO A 163 -17.12 -21.96 -14.12
C PRO A 163 -18.16 -22.44 -13.10
N TYR A 164 -18.82 -21.48 -12.44
CA TYR A 164 -20.01 -21.73 -11.63
C TYR A 164 -21.24 -22.00 -12.49
N GLN A 165 -22.12 -22.87 -12.00
CA GLN A 165 -23.42 -23.14 -12.61
C GLN A 165 -24.37 -21.94 -12.44
N PRO A 166 -25.31 -21.73 -13.37
CA PRO A 166 -26.26 -20.61 -13.30
C PRO A 166 -27.03 -20.54 -11.97
N GLU A 167 -27.41 -21.68 -11.39
CA GLU A 167 -28.13 -21.71 -10.11
C GLU A 167 -27.23 -21.40 -8.91
N GLU A 168 -25.94 -21.76 -8.96
CA GLU A 168 -24.96 -21.37 -7.93
C GLU A 168 -24.76 -19.85 -7.95
N ILE A 169 -24.62 -19.26 -9.15
CA ILE A 169 -24.52 -17.80 -9.33
C ILE A 169 -25.74 -17.09 -8.76
N LYS A 170 -26.95 -17.59 -9.08
CA LYS A 170 -28.20 -17.01 -8.55
C LYS A 170 -28.31 -17.17 -7.03
N ALA A 171 -27.84 -18.29 -6.45
CA ALA A 171 -27.83 -18.49 -5.02
C ALA A 171 -26.93 -17.45 -4.31
N VAL A 172 -25.72 -17.21 -4.83
CA VAL A 172 -24.83 -16.16 -4.33
C VAL A 172 -25.47 -14.78 -4.44
N GLN A 173 -26.10 -14.46 -5.57
CA GLN A 173 -26.80 -13.19 -5.76
C GLN A 173 -27.95 -13.00 -4.77
N ARG A 174 -28.76 -14.04 -4.53
CA ARG A 174 -29.85 -14.01 -3.55
C ARG A 174 -29.32 -13.88 -2.11
N PHE A 175 -28.23 -14.59 -1.79
CA PHE A 175 -27.57 -14.48 -0.48
C PHE A 175 -27.17 -13.02 -0.18
N VAL A 176 -26.50 -12.35 -1.12
CA VAL A 176 -26.16 -10.92 -0.96
C VAL A 176 -27.44 -10.07 -0.90
N ALA A 177 -28.40 -10.29 -1.79
CA ALA A 177 -29.64 -9.50 -1.81
C ALA A 177 -30.41 -9.56 -0.47
N ARG A 178 -30.31 -10.68 0.26
CA ARG A 178 -30.93 -10.92 1.58
C ARG A 178 -30.11 -10.42 2.78
N GLY A 179 -28.96 -9.78 2.55
CA GLY A 179 -28.13 -9.20 3.63
C GLY A 179 -26.76 -9.85 3.82
N GLY A 180 -26.42 -10.90 3.05
CA GLY A 180 -25.13 -11.56 3.10
C GLY A 180 -23.97 -10.63 2.74
N GLY A 181 -22.80 -10.86 3.36
CA GLY A 181 -21.54 -10.22 2.99
C GLY A 181 -20.79 -11.07 1.97
N LEU A 182 -20.32 -10.49 0.87
CA LEU A 182 -19.57 -11.20 -0.16
C LEU A 182 -18.17 -10.58 -0.33
N LEU A 183 -17.13 -11.39 -0.14
CA LEU A 183 -15.76 -11.05 -0.50
C LEU A 183 -15.37 -11.80 -1.78
N LEU A 184 -15.04 -11.04 -2.82
CA LEU A 184 -14.50 -11.55 -4.08
C LEU A 184 -13.03 -11.18 -4.16
N ILE A 185 -12.16 -12.18 -4.34
CA ILE A 185 -10.71 -12.00 -4.48
C ILE A 185 -10.32 -12.41 -5.90
N GLY A 186 -9.84 -11.44 -6.67
CA GLY A 186 -9.41 -11.60 -8.05
C GLY A 186 -7.89 -11.56 -8.23
N ASP A 187 -7.47 -11.84 -9.46
CA ASP A 187 -6.08 -11.87 -9.91
C ASP A 187 -5.88 -10.95 -11.14
N HIS A 188 -4.62 -10.64 -11.43
CA HIS A 188 -4.19 -9.70 -12.47
C HIS A 188 -3.96 -10.35 -13.85
N THR A 189 -3.85 -11.67 -13.92
CA THR A 189 -3.58 -12.40 -15.16
C THR A 189 -4.84 -12.91 -15.84
N ASN A 190 -5.95 -13.09 -15.09
CA ASN A 190 -7.09 -13.89 -15.53
C ASN A 190 -6.67 -15.32 -15.93
N VAL A 191 -5.61 -15.84 -15.29
CA VAL A 191 -5.18 -17.24 -15.41
C VAL A 191 -6.35 -18.14 -15.03
N PHE A 192 -6.49 -19.27 -15.73
CA PHE A 192 -7.65 -20.17 -15.63
C PHE A 192 -9.01 -19.54 -15.94
N ARG A 193 -9.03 -18.30 -16.49
CA ARG A 193 -10.25 -17.48 -16.66
C ARG A 193 -10.88 -17.07 -15.32
N SER A 194 -10.08 -16.93 -14.26
CA SER A 194 -10.52 -16.57 -12.91
C SER A 194 -11.42 -15.34 -12.87
N SER A 195 -10.95 -14.20 -13.39
CA SER A 195 -11.71 -12.95 -13.46
C SER A 195 -12.95 -13.07 -14.35
N THR A 196 -12.92 -13.92 -15.39
CA THR A 196 -14.09 -14.22 -16.23
C THR A 196 -15.19 -14.90 -15.42
N TYR A 197 -14.85 -15.88 -14.58
CA TYR A 197 -15.81 -16.59 -13.73
C TYR A 197 -16.32 -15.71 -12.58
N LEU A 198 -15.45 -14.91 -11.95
CA LEU A 198 -15.88 -13.89 -10.98
C LEU A 198 -16.88 -12.92 -11.62
N ASN A 199 -16.59 -12.42 -12.82
CA ASN A 199 -17.47 -11.50 -13.54
C ASN A 199 -18.82 -12.12 -13.94
N ALA A 200 -18.99 -13.44 -13.94
CA ALA A 200 -20.31 -14.07 -14.09
C ALA A 200 -21.21 -13.78 -12.88
N ILE A 201 -20.61 -13.60 -11.70
CA ILE A 201 -21.29 -13.24 -10.45
C ILE A 201 -21.45 -11.70 -10.36
N CYS A 202 -20.37 -10.94 -10.55
CA CYS A 202 -20.33 -9.50 -10.28
C CYS A 202 -21.22 -8.66 -11.20
N ARG A 203 -21.42 -9.06 -12.46
CA ARG A 203 -22.14 -8.25 -13.46
C ARG A 203 -23.57 -7.89 -13.03
N ALA A 204 -24.26 -8.81 -12.35
CA ALA A 204 -25.60 -8.54 -11.81
C ALA A 204 -25.59 -7.50 -10.67
N MET A 205 -24.43 -7.32 -10.03
CA MET A 205 -24.18 -6.30 -9.00
C MET A 205 -23.65 -4.99 -9.59
N GLY A 206 -23.42 -4.92 -10.90
CA GLY A 206 -23.14 -3.70 -11.65
C GLY A 206 -21.66 -3.32 -11.83
N PHE A 207 -20.72 -4.17 -11.43
CA PHE A 207 -19.28 -3.95 -11.56
C PHE A 207 -18.55 -5.18 -12.13
N THR A 208 -17.30 -5.01 -12.57
CA THR A 208 -16.47 -6.10 -13.11
C THR A 208 -14.99 -5.95 -12.77
N PHE A 209 -14.28 -7.05 -12.58
CA PHE A 209 -12.82 -7.10 -12.65
C PHE A 209 -12.37 -6.89 -14.09
N ARG A 210 -11.33 -6.08 -14.29
CA ARG A 210 -10.67 -5.91 -15.57
C ARG A 210 -9.53 -6.92 -15.70
N ASN A 211 -9.22 -7.29 -16.94
CA ASN A 211 -8.07 -8.13 -17.26
C ASN A 211 -6.88 -7.23 -17.57
N ASP A 212 -6.35 -6.60 -16.53
CA ASP A 212 -5.18 -5.74 -16.60
C ASP A 212 -4.24 -5.98 -15.42
N LEU A 213 -2.94 -5.75 -15.64
CA LEU A 213 -1.92 -5.69 -14.61
C LEU A 213 -1.62 -4.22 -14.36
N LEU A 214 -1.71 -3.81 -13.10
CA LEU A 214 -1.36 -2.46 -12.70
C LEU A 214 0.11 -2.35 -12.35
N PHE A 215 0.69 -1.20 -12.65
CA PHE A 215 2.09 -0.86 -12.44
C PHE A 215 2.20 0.56 -11.89
N CYS A 216 3.18 0.82 -11.03
CA CYS A 216 3.43 2.18 -10.55
C CYS A 216 4.26 2.99 -11.56
N ILE A 217 4.00 4.29 -11.65
CA ILE A 217 4.82 5.22 -12.43
C ILE A 217 6.20 5.31 -11.77
N GLY A 218 7.27 5.22 -12.57
CA GLY A 218 8.67 5.31 -12.11
C GLY A 218 9.21 4.01 -11.47
N SER A 219 8.42 3.34 -10.64
CA SER A 219 8.79 2.08 -9.97
C SER A 219 7.77 0.96 -10.26
N PRO A 220 7.74 0.37 -11.47
CA PRO A 220 6.60 -0.43 -11.94
C PRO A 220 6.09 -1.52 -11.00
N TYR A 221 6.98 -2.18 -10.27
CA TYR A 221 6.66 -3.30 -9.37
C TYR A 221 6.47 -2.91 -7.91
N GLU A 222 6.58 -1.63 -7.56
CA GLU A 222 6.41 -1.12 -6.19
C GLU A 222 5.05 -0.44 -6.05
N GLN A 223 4.02 -1.22 -5.72
CA GLN A 223 2.65 -0.74 -5.57
C GLN A 223 2.29 -0.50 -4.11
N ALA A 224 2.75 0.61 -3.57
CA ALA A 224 2.50 0.98 -2.18
C ALA A 224 1.07 1.52 -1.97
N TYR A 225 0.42 0.99 -0.94
CA TYR A 225 -0.74 1.59 -0.30
C TYR A 225 -0.32 2.40 0.93
N ARG A 226 -0.91 3.58 1.06
CA ARG A 226 -0.88 4.41 2.25
C ARG A 226 -2.30 4.84 2.55
N ARG A 227 -2.67 4.81 3.83
CA ARG A 227 -4.01 5.19 4.28
C ARG A 227 -4.40 6.58 3.75
N PRO A 228 -5.46 6.70 2.94
CA PRO A 228 -5.93 7.99 2.46
C PRO A 228 -6.78 8.68 3.53
N TRP A 229 -6.97 9.99 3.39
CA TRP A 229 -7.95 10.74 4.17
C TRP A 229 -9.07 11.30 3.27
N PRO A 230 -10.36 11.08 3.60
CA PRO A 230 -10.89 10.19 4.64
C PRO A 230 -10.87 8.71 4.22
N VAL A 231 -10.76 7.80 5.18
CA VAL A 231 -10.64 6.35 4.92
C VAL A 231 -12.00 5.66 4.88
N HIS A 232 -12.12 4.59 4.10
CA HIS A 232 -13.30 3.74 4.10
C HIS A 232 -13.24 2.78 5.31
N PRO A 233 -14.37 2.48 6.00
CA PRO A 233 -14.36 1.59 7.16
C PRO A 233 -13.64 0.26 6.93
N ALA A 234 -13.90 -0.41 5.80
CA ALA A 234 -13.26 -1.69 5.44
C ALA A 234 -11.72 -1.68 5.36
N VAL A 235 -11.07 -0.51 5.36
CA VAL A 235 -9.59 -0.39 5.35
C VAL A 235 -9.05 0.57 6.42
N GLN A 236 -9.89 1.05 7.34
CA GLN A 236 -9.51 2.06 8.33
C GLN A 236 -8.36 1.68 9.26
N HIS A 237 -8.12 0.39 9.49
CA HIS A 237 -7.04 -0.10 10.36
C HIS A 237 -5.75 -0.43 9.59
N VAL A 238 -5.73 -0.24 8.27
CA VAL A 238 -4.55 -0.43 7.43
C VAL A 238 -3.80 0.88 7.29
N GLU A 239 -2.59 0.97 7.85
CA GLU A 239 -1.76 2.19 7.74
C GLU A 239 -0.97 2.20 6.42
N LYS A 240 -0.25 1.12 6.17
CA LYS A 240 0.60 0.90 5.00
C LYS A 240 0.55 -0.56 4.61
N MET A 241 0.67 -0.82 3.32
CA MET A 241 0.75 -2.15 2.73
C MET A 241 1.40 -2.03 1.36
N ASP A 242 2.03 -3.08 0.86
CA ASP A 242 2.44 -3.17 -0.53
C ASP A 242 1.64 -4.27 -1.24
N PHE A 243 1.05 -3.93 -2.38
CA PHE A 243 0.50 -4.91 -3.31
C PHE A 243 1.65 -5.74 -3.91
N ALA A 244 1.34 -6.95 -4.34
CA ALA A 244 2.23 -7.70 -5.23
C ALA A 244 2.01 -7.17 -6.65
N VAL A 245 0.96 -7.62 -7.30
CA VAL A 245 0.48 -7.10 -8.58
C VAL A 245 -1.03 -7.25 -8.61
N SER A 246 -1.73 -6.15 -8.84
CA SER A 246 -3.19 -6.11 -8.80
C SER A 246 -3.79 -5.86 -10.19
N CYS A 247 -5.01 -6.31 -10.42
CA CYS A 247 -5.86 -5.75 -11.48
C CYS A 247 -6.63 -4.53 -11.00
N SER A 248 -7.45 -3.97 -11.90
CA SER A 248 -8.43 -2.94 -11.57
C SER A 248 -9.88 -3.43 -11.59
N VAL A 249 -10.71 -2.78 -10.78
CA VAL A 249 -12.17 -2.91 -10.86
C VAL A 249 -12.75 -1.79 -11.73
N ASP A 250 -13.67 -2.17 -12.61
CA ASP A 250 -14.62 -1.26 -13.24
C ASP A 250 -15.90 -1.19 -12.38
N PRO A 251 -16.18 -0.05 -11.71
CA PRO A 251 -17.39 0.07 -10.89
C PRO A 251 -18.67 0.06 -11.72
N GLY A 252 -18.60 0.27 -13.04
CA GLY A 252 -19.73 0.20 -13.95
C GLY A 252 -20.92 1.07 -13.52
N ARG A 253 -22.07 0.42 -13.29
CA ARG A 253 -23.31 1.06 -12.81
C ARG A 253 -23.56 0.83 -11.32
N SER A 254 -22.66 0.14 -10.62
CA SER A 254 -22.82 -0.14 -9.20
C SER A 254 -22.69 1.13 -8.37
N TRP A 255 -23.53 1.25 -7.35
CA TRP A 255 -23.38 2.28 -6.33
C TRP A 255 -22.44 1.78 -5.24
N GLY A 256 -21.40 2.56 -4.95
CA GLY A 256 -20.35 2.14 -4.04
C GLY A 256 -19.22 3.16 -3.93
N ARG A 257 -18.13 2.75 -3.27
CA ARG A 257 -16.94 3.57 -3.06
C ARG A 257 -15.68 2.74 -3.25
N ALA A 258 -14.67 3.37 -3.85
CA ALA A 258 -13.34 2.78 -3.91
C ALA A 258 -12.70 2.87 -2.51
N ALA A 259 -12.69 1.75 -1.78
CA ALA A 259 -12.04 1.66 -0.48
C ALA A 259 -10.51 1.75 -0.63
N ILE A 260 -9.96 1.20 -1.72
CA ILE A 260 -8.59 1.45 -2.16
C ILE A 260 -8.60 1.96 -3.60
N ARG A 261 -8.01 3.14 -3.81
CA ARG A 261 -7.80 3.77 -5.10
C ARG A 261 -6.40 4.39 -5.15
N SER A 262 -5.63 4.07 -6.18
CA SER A 262 -4.32 4.69 -6.41
C SER A 262 -4.35 5.52 -7.70
N THR A 263 -3.71 6.68 -7.68
CA THR A 263 -3.68 7.65 -8.80
C THR A 263 -2.36 7.68 -9.57
N GLY A 264 -1.36 6.95 -9.09
CA GLY A 264 -0.01 6.89 -9.68
C GLY A 264 0.23 5.61 -10.49
N LEU A 265 -0.82 5.01 -11.03
CA LEU A 265 -0.73 3.71 -11.71
C LEU A 265 -0.99 3.82 -13.22
N TRP A 266 -0.51 2.83 -13.94
CA TRP A 266 -0.79 2.56 -15.33
C TRP A 266 -1.00 1.05 -15.54
N SER A 267 -1.58 0.65 -16.67
CA SER A 267 -2.01 -0.75 -16.87
C SER A 267 -1.55 -1.36 -18.21
N LEU A 268 -1.20 -2.65 -18.20
CA LEU A 268 -0.97 -3.49 -19.38
C LEU A 268 -1.87 -4.74 -19.36
N PRO A 269 -2.19 -5.34 -20.52
CA PRO A 269 -2.78 -6.68 -20.56
C PRO A 269 -1.76 -7.75 -20.13
N ALA A 270 -2.25 -8.93 -19.77
CA ALA A 270 -1.39 -10.10 -19.51
C ALA A 270 -0.64 -10.53 -20.79
N ALA A 271 0.60 -10.95 -20.61
CA ALA A 271 1.46 -11.49 -21.68
C ALA A 271 1.43 -13.01 -21.63
N TYR A 272 0.45 -13.64 -22.30
CA TYR A 272 0.24 -15.09 -22.22
C TYR A 272 1.39 -15.93 -22.81
N GLU A 273 2.29 -15.30 -23.54
CA GLU A 273 3.54 -15.87 -24.03
C GLU A 273 4.63 -15.99 -22.95
N ALA A 274 4.56 -15.20 -21.88
CA ALA A 274 5.48 -15.27 -20.75
C ALA A 274 5.06 -16.40 -19.78
N SER A 275 6.04 -17.09 -19.19
CA SER A 275 5.78 -18.23 -18.30
C SER A 275 5.00 -17.87 -17.03
N ASN A 276 5.12 -16.62 -16.57
CA ASN A 276 4.38 -16.07 -15.43
C ASN A 276 3.23 -15.14 -15.85
N TYR A 277 2.91 -15.09 -17.15
CA TYR A 277 1.89 -14.23 -17.76
C TYR A 277 2.10 -12.72 -17.54
N HIS A 278 3.27 -12.34 -17.05
CA HIS A 278 3.60 -10.98 -16.69
C HIS A 278 4.25 -10.27 -17.88
N PRO A 279 3.67 -9.16 -18.37
CA PRO A 279 4.28 -8.39 -19.43
C PRO A 279 5.53 -7.67 -18.91
N GLN A 280 6.45 -7.33 -19.82
CA GLN A 280 7.52 -6.41 -19.52
C GLN A 280 6.92 -5.02 -19.25
N ALA A 281 7.32 -4.40 -18.14
CA ALA A 281 6.86 -3.07 -17.79
C ALA A 281 7.43 -2.01 -18.74
N GLU A 282 6.68 -1.64 -19.78
CA GLU A 282 7.03 -0.61 -20.74
C GLU A 282 5.89 0.39 -21.02
N TYR A 283 6.25 1.64 -21.32
CA TYR A 283 5.27 2.67 -21.65
C TYR A 283 4.83 2.54 -23.12
N LEU A 284 3.58 2.12 -23.33
CA LEU A 284 2.94 2.02 -24.65
C LEU A 284 1.96 3.18 -24.91
N PRO A 285 1.80 3.66 -26.17
CA PRO A 285 0.91 4.80 -26.48
C PRO A 285 -0.57 4.60 -26.11
N HIS A 286 -1.01 3.34 -26.03
CA HIS A 286 -2.40 2.98 -25.74
C HIS A 286 -2.63 2.55 -24.28
N LEU A 287 -1.62 2.73 -23.41
CA LEU A 287 -1.77 2.41 -21.99
C LEU A 287 -2.86 3.27 -21.36
N ARG A 288 -3.52 2.72 -20.34
CA ARG A 288 -4.34 3.53 -19.43
C ARG A 288 -3.46 3.96 -18.27
N ALA A 289 -3.55 5.23 -17.89
CA ALA A 289 -2.88 5.78 -16.71
C ALA A 289 -3.85 6.62 -15.89
N GLY A 290 -3.59 6.70 -14.58
CA GLY A 290 -4.32 7.57 -13.67
C GLY A 290 -4.89 6.82 -12.47
N ALA A 291 -6.16 7.07 -12.17
CA ALA A 291 -6.82 6.54 -10.99
C ALA A 291 -7.42 5.15 -11.24
N PHE A 292 -6.92 4.13 -10.56
CA PHE A 292 -7.43 2.76 -10.61
C PHE A 292 -8.00 2.33 -9.26
N VAL A 293 -9.09 1.56 -9.31
CA VAL A 293 -9.75 0.98 -8.14
C VAL A 293 -9.16 -0.41 -7.90
N GLN A 294 -8.56 -0.62 -6.73
CA GLN A 294 -7.94 -1.90 -6.33
C GLN A 294 -8.73 -2.61 -5.21
N LEU A 295 -9.62 -1.88 -4.53
CA LEU A 295 -10.66 -2.45 -3.67
C LEU A 295 -11.95 -1.66 -3.85
N TRP A 296 -12.96 -2.32 -4.41
CA TRP A 296 -14.29 -1.75 -4.59
C TRP A 296 -15.23 -2.23 -3.49
N ALA A 297 -15.91 -1.29 -2.83
CA ALA A 297 -16.96 -1.58 -1.85
C ALA A 297 -18.31 -1.15 -2.40
N ALA A 298 -19.27 -2.06 -2.43
CA ALA A 298 -20.60 -1.81 -2.97
C ALA A 298 -21.67 -2.53 -2.13
N THR A 299 -22.93 -2.25 -2.47
CA THR A 299 -24.10 -2.91 -1.87
C THR A 299 -24.98 -3.49 -2.95
N HIS A 300 -25.62 -4.64 -2.65
CA HIS A 300 -26.59 -5.27 -3.54
C HIS A 300 -27.75 -5.83 -2.73
N GLY A 301 -28.97 -5.35 -3.00
CA GLY A 301 -30.10 -5.59 -2.10
C GLY A 301 -29.80 -5.06 -0.70
N GLN A 302 -29.90 -5.91 0.32
CA GLN A 302 -29.57 -5.58 1.72
C GLN A 302 -28.12 -5.91 2.10
N GLY A 303 -27.37 -6.58 1.23
CA GLY A 303 -26.02 -7.06 1.53
C GLY A 303 -24.91 -6.16 1.03
N ARG A 304 -23.68 -6.56 1.38
CA ARG A 304 -22.45 -5.83 1.11
C ARG A 304 -21.51 -6.67 0.29
N VAL A 305 -20.75 -6.03 -0.60
CA VAL A 305 -19.81 -6.69 -1.50
C VAL A 305 -18.48 -5.95 -1.47
N LEU A 306 -17.40 -6.71 -1.30
CA LEU A 306 -16.03 -6.25 -1.51
C LEU A 306 -15.41 -7.01 -2.68
N ALA A 307 -14.79 -6.30 -3.59
CA ALA A 307 -14.02 -6.86 -4.71
C ALA A 307 -12.57 -6.38 -4.62
N PHE A 308 -11.69 -7.31 -4.25
CA PHE A 308 -10.26 -7.07 -4.04
C PHE A 308 -9.43 -7.68 -5.18
N THR A 309 -8.40 -6.97 -5.63
CA THR A 309 -7.77 -7.24 -6.93
C THR A 309 -6.39 -7.90 -6.90
N ASP A 310 -5.93 -8.34 -5.72
CA ASP A 310 -4.63 -8.98 -5.56
C ASP A 310 -4.71 -10.19 -4.63
N SER A 311 -4.82 -11.38 -5.20
CA SER A 311 -4.88 -12.61 -4.42
C SER A 311 -3.52 -12.97 -3.79
N THR A 312 -2.40 -12.55 -4.39
CA THR A 312 -1.07 -13.01 -4.00
C THR A 312 -0.70 -12.57 -2.59
N ILE A 313 -1.12 -11.37 -2.18
CA ILE A 313 -0.77 -10.83 -0.86
C ILE A 313 -1.37 -11.59 0.32
N PHE A 314 -2.35 -12.47 0.10
CA PHE A 314 -2.95 -13.31 1.12
C PHE A 314 -2.38 -14.74 1.18
N SER A 315 -1.40 -15.02 0.32
CA SER A 315 -0.63 -16.27 0.38
C SER A 315 0.14 -16.40 1.70
N ASN A 316 0.42 -17.64 2.12
CA ASN A 316 1.05 -17.96 3.41
C ASN A 316 2.37 -17.20 3.66
N PHE A 317 3.18 -16.97 2.62
CA PHE A 317 4.46 -16.26 2.72
C PHE A 317 4.31 -14.73 2.84
N CYS A 318 3.15 -14.18 2.49
CA CYS A 318 2.96 -12.75 2.31
C CYS A 318 2.04 -12.13 3.38
N ILE A 319 1.09 -12.90 3.92
CA ILE A 319 -0.04 -12.40 4.70
C ILE A 319 0.32 -11.57 5.94
N PHE A 320 1.47 -11.83 6.58
CA PHE A 320 1.89 -11.12 7.80
C PHE A 320 2.92 -10.00 7.56
N GLN A 321 3.20 -9.69 6.29
CA GLN A 321 3.86 -8.43 5.98
C GLN A 321 2.91 -7.26 6.31
N PRO A 322 3.44 -6.05 6.59
CA PRO A 322 2.65 -4.95 7.16
C PRO A 322 1.33 -4.66 6.42
N GLY A 323 0.23 -4.62 7.16
CA GLY A 323 -1.10 -4.18 6.70
C GLY A 323 -1.97 -5.24 6.03
N LYS A 324 -1.45 -6.43 5.72
CA LYS A 324 -2.16 -7.45 4.90
C LYS A 324 -3.14 -8.27 5.71
N ALA A 325 -2.72 -8.79 6.87
CA ALA A 325 -3.60 -9.46 7.82
C ALA A 325 -4.66 -8.47 8.36
N GLU A 326 -4.25 -7.23 8.65
CA GLU A 326 -5.16 -6.16 9.07
C GLU A 326 -6.19 -5.84 7.98
N LEU A 327 -5.78 -5.77 6.71
CA LEU A 327 -6.69 -5.59 5.59
C LEU A 327 -7.72 -6.72 5.53
N PHE A 328 -7.26 -7.97 5.56
CA PHE A 328 -8.15 -9.14 5.46
C PHE A 328 -9.18 -9.14 6.59
N LEU A 329 -8.74 -8.97 7.85
CA LEU A 329 -9.63 -8.89 9.01
C LEU A 329 -10.63 -7.72 8.90
N ASN A 330 -10.18 -6.55 8.47
CA ASN A 330 -11.04 -5.36 8.41
C ASN A 330 -12.07 -5.43 7.27
N MET A 331 -11.73 -6.11 6.17
CA MET A 331 -12.68 -6.45 5.11
C MET A 331 -13.78 -7.38 5.63
N LEU A 332 -13.40 -8.45 6.36
CA LEU A 332 -14.37 -9.36 6.97
C LEU A 332 -15.23 -8.66 8.01
N GLN A 333 -14.64 -7.81 8.85
CA GLN A 333 -15.36 -7.06 9.87
C GLN A 333 -16.45 -6.17 9.24
N TRP A 334 -16.12 -5.42 8.18
CA TRP A 334 -17.11 -4.57 7.51
C TRP A 334 -18.23 -5.37 6.83
N LEU A 335 -17.91 -6.53 6.23
CA LEU A 335 -18.89 -7.46 5.65
C LEU A 335 -19.75 -8.15 6.72
N ASN A 336 -19.21 -8.31 7.93
CA ASN A 336 -19.91 -8.82 9.09
C ASN A 336 -20.91 -7.82 9.69
N HIS A 337 -21.07 -6.63 9.12
CA HIS A 337 -22.06 -5.67 9.61
C HIS A 337 -23.23 -5.54 8.62
N THR A 338 -24.38 -5.07 9.13
CA THR A 338 -25.57 -4.76 8.34
C THR A 338 -26.27 -3.50 8.84
N SER A 339 -26.87 -2.75 7.93
CA SER A 339 -27.63 -1.55 8.21
C SER A 339 -28.92 -1.52 7.37
N PRO A 340 -30.04 -1.00 7.91
CA PRO A 340 -31.22 -0.70 7.09
C PRO A 340 -30.96 0.35 6.01
N LEU A 341 -29.83 1.07 6.11
CA LEU A 341 -29.37 2.04 5.12
C LEU A 341 -28.43 1.42 4.06
N ASP A 342 -28.15 0.12 4.11
CA ASP A 342 -27.31 -0.55 3.12
C ASP A 342 -27.89 -0.52 1.69
N PRO A 343 -29.22 -0.63 1.44
CA PRO A 343 -29.73 -0.61 0.09
C PRO A 343 -29.33 0.66 -0.68
N TRP A 344 -28.73 0.48 -1.86
CA TRP A 344 -28.19 1.60 -2.63
C TRP A 344 -29.18 2.74 -2.94
N PRO A 345 -30.49 2.50 -3.20
CA PRO A 345 -31.41 3.61 -3.45
C PRO A 345 -31.58 4.49 -2.21
N VAL A 346 -31.51 3.89 -1.01
CA VAL A 346 -31.56 4.61 0.27
C VAL A 346 -30.30 5.43 0.46
N GLN A 347 -29.12 4.83 0.23
CA GLN A 347 -27.85 5.56 0.31
C GLN A 347 -27.81 6.73 -0.67
N ALA A 348 -28.20 6.51 -1.92
CA ALA A 348 -28.25 7.54 -2.94
C ALA A 348 -29.22 8.67 -2.54
N ALA A 349 -30.43 8.33 -2.06
CA ALA A 349 -31.40 9.34 -1.60
C ALA A 349 -30.86 10.18 -0.44
N VAL A 350 -30.21 9.55 0.55
CA VAL A 350 -29.59 10.26 1.67
C VAL A 350 -28.43 11.14 1.19
N SER A 351 -27.53 10.63 0.34
CA SER A 351 -26.42 11.42 -0.21
C SER A 351 -26.92 12.61 -1.04
N PHE A 352 -27.93 12.42 -1.90
CA PHE A 352 -28.50 13.52 -2.69
C PHE A 352 -29.21 14.55 -1.81
N LEU A 353 -29.90 14.13 -0.75
CA LEU A 353 -30.51 15.04 0.21
C LEU A 353 -29.45 15.87 0.94
N LEU A 354 -28.40 15.23 1.45
CA LEU A 354 -27.28 15.90 2.12
C LEU A 354 -26.57 16.87 1.17
N ALA A 355 -26.29 16.46 -0.06
CA ALA A 355 -25.65 17.31 -1.06
C ALA A 355 -26.54 18.51 -1.43
N GLY A 356 -27.84 18.28 -1.67
CA GLY A 356 -28.80 19.32 -2.04
C GLY A 356 -28.97 20.36 -0.94
N VAL A 357 -29.21 19.93 0.30
CA VAL A 357 -29.31 20.83 1.46
C VAL A 357 -27.97 21.55 1.68
N GLY A 358 -26.86 20.84 1.54
CA GLY A 358 -25.52 21.42 1.67
C GLY A 358 -25.24 22.53 0.67
N LEU A 359 -25.55 22.31 -0.60
CA LEU A 359 -25.40 23.31 -1.66
C LEU A 359 -26.30 24.54 -1.44
N VAL A 360 -27.53 24.34 -0.98
CA VAL A 360 -28.44 25.44 -0.61
C VAL A 360 -27.84 26.28 0.53
N LEU A 361 -27.30 25.65 1.58
CA LEU A 361 -26.68 26.36 2.70
C LEU A 361 -25.42 27.14 2.28
N VAL A 362 -24.57 26.55 1.44
CA VAL A 362 -23.42 27.27 0.86
C VAL A 362 -23.89 28.47 0.04
N GLY A 363 -24.91 28.28 -0.81
CA GLY A 363 -25.50 29.35 -1.61
C GLY A 363 -26.08 30.49 -0.77
N LEU A 364 -26.81 30.16 0.30
CA LEU A 364 -27.36 31.13 1.27
C LEU A 364 -26.24 31.89 2.00
N GLY A 365 -25.17 31.20 2.39
CA GLY A 365 -23.99 31.82 2.99
C GLY A 365 -23.35 32.84 2.04
N CYS A 366 -23.10 32.44 0.79
CA CYS A 366 -22.57 33.33 -0.24
C CYS A 366 -23.50 34.52 -0.51
N TRP A 367 -24.80 34.28 -0.65
CA TRP A 367 -25.79 35.34 -0.92
C TRP A 367 -25.89 36.36 0.22
N LYS A 368 -25.79 35.92 1.48
CA LYS A 368 -25.76 36.86 2.63
C LYS A 368 -24.45 37.62 2.75
N ALA A 369 -23.32 37.01 2.38
CA ALA A 369 -22.03 37.70 2.38
C ALA A 369 -21.89 38.72 1.24
N TYR A 370 -22.55 38.45 0.11
CA TYR A 370 -22.61 39.28 -1.09
C TYR A 370 -24.06 39.48 -1.53
N PRO A 371 -24.85 40.29 -0.78
CA PRO A 371 -26.20 40.60 -1.22
C PRO A 371 -26.12 41.30 -2.60
N PRO A 372 -27.00 40.96 -3.54
CA PRO A 372 -27.04 41.64 -4.83
C PRO A 372 -27.22 43.15 -4.58
N LEU A 373 -26.43 43.96 -5.28
CA LEU A 373 -26.59 45.42 -5.24
C LEU A 373 -28.04 45.73 -5.59
N ALA A 374 -28.77 46.37 -4.67
CA ALA A 374 -30.08 46.89 -4.97
C ALA A 374 -29.93 47.79 -6.20
N ALA A 375 -30.73 47.53 -7.24
CA ALA A 375 -30.82 48.43 -8.37
C ALA A 375 -31.18 49.81 -7.79
N THR A 376 -30.23 50.73 -7.81
CA THR A 376 -30.50 52.14 -7.52
C THR A 376 -31.62 52.56 -8.45
N GLU A 377 -32.77 52.90 -7.89
CA GLU A 377 -33.84 53.55 -8.65
C GLU A 377 -33.22 54.71 -9.43
N PRO A 378 -33.55 54.89 -10.72
CA PRO A 378 -33.05 56.01 -11.48
C PRO A 378 -33.55 57.29 -10.81
N THR A 379 -32.63 58.04 -10.21
CA THR A 379 -32.88 59.38 -9.69
C THR A 379 -33.59 60.20 -10.77
N PRO A 380 -34.76 60.81 -10.49
CA PRO A 380 -35.44 61.61 -11.50
C PRO A 380 -34.53 62.78 -11.90
N ALA A 381 -34.31 62.90 -13.21
CA ALA A 381 -33.51 63.97 -13.79
C ALA A 381 -34.10 65.34 -13.39
N SER A 382 -33.31 66.16 -12.72
CA SER A 382 -33.56 67.59 -12.60
C SER A 382 -33.32 68.26 -13.96
N PRO A 383 -34.21 69.15 -14.43
CA PRO A 383 -34.04 69.81 -15.70
C PRO A 383 -33.15 71.04 -15.50
N GLU A 384 -32.03 71.14 -16.23
CA GLU A 384 -31.55 72.45 -16.67
C GLU A 384 -30.57 72.38 -17.84
N ALA A 385 -30.99 73.13 -18.86
CA ALA A 385 -30.36 73.61 -20.08
C ALA A 385 -28.82 73.61 -20.17
N SER A 386 -28.33 73.19 -21.34
CA SER A 386 -27.38 74.01 -22.12
C SER A 386 -27.47 73.64 -23.60
N ALA A 387 -27.78 74.66 -24.40
CA ALA A 387 -27.87 74.63 -25.84
C ALA A 387 -26.49 74.79 -26.49
N ALA A 388 -26.20 74.04 -27.56
CA ALA A 388 -25.48 74.54 -28.74
C ALA A 388 -25.49 73.46 -29.84
N GLY A 389 -26.14 73.77 -30.97
CA GLY A 389 -26.41 72.79 -32.02
C GLY A 389 -25.28 72.53 -33.01
N LYS A 390 -25.55 71.61 -33.94
CA LYS A 390 -25.34 71.81 -35.38
C LYS A 390 -25.94 70.66 -36.19
N LYS A 391 -26.90 71.05 -37.05
CA LYS A 391 -27.22 70.58 -38.40
C LYS A 391 -26.70 69.21 -38.85
N GLY A 392 -27.64 68.43 -39.41
CA GLY A 392 -27.46 67.87 -40.74
C GLY A 392 -27.97 66.45 -40.93
N GLY A 393 -28.89 66.26 -41.88
CA GLY A 393 -29.02 64.99 -42.61
C GLY A 393 -30.32 64.24 -42.40
N GLN A 394 -31.33 64.57 -43.20
CA GLN A 394 -32.44 63.70 -43.55
C GLN A 394 -31.92 62.45 -44.29
N SER A 395 -32.52 61.27 -44.07
CA SER A 395 -33.23 60.57 -45.14
C SER A 395 -34.00 59.36 -44.61
N LYS A 396 -35.14 59.13 -45.26
CA LYS A 396 -36.20 58.13 -45.07
C LYS A 396 -36.02 57.00 -46.11
N ALA A 397 -36.88 55.98 -45.97
CA ALA A 397 -37.19 54.85 -46.89
C ALA A 397 -36.43 53.55 -46.55
N VAL A 398 -37.05 52.44 -46.10
CA VAL A 398 -38.25 51.67 -46.51
C VAL A 398 -38.06 50.89 -47.81
N ALA A 399 -38.47 49.61 -47.76
CA ALA A 399 -38.71 48.64 -48.84
C ALA A 399 -37.47 47.92 -49.41
N GLU A 400 -37.48 46.66 -49.82
CA GLU A 400 -38.30 45.44 -49.62
C GLU A 400 -37.55 44.34 -50.39
N SER A 401 -37.86 43.07 -50.09
CA SER A 401 -37.77 41.89 -50.97
C SER A 401 -36.41 41.31 -51.44
N ALA A 402 -36.28 40.01 -51.21
CA ALA A 402 -35.34 39.03 -51.81
C ALA A 402 -35.79 38.67 -53.27
N PRO A 403 -35.14 37.78 -54.09
CA PRO A 403 -34.65 36.43 -53.72
C PRO A 403 -33.45 35.79 -54.49
N ALA A 404 -33.06 34.60 -54.01
CA ALA A 404 -32.46 33.40 -54.66
C ALA A 404 -31.05 33.49 -55.31
N SER A 405 -30.04 32.73 -54.87
CA SER A 405 -29.76 31.30 -55.15
C SER A 405 -28.30 31.02 -54.67
N ALA A 406 -27.74 29.84 -54.40
CA ALA A 406 -28.13 28.45 -54.20
C ALA A 406 -26.92 27.70 -53.58
N HIS A 407 -27.16 26.48 -53.09
CA HIS A 407 -26.20 25.37 -52.87
C HIS A 407 -25.30 25.32 -51.62
N SER A 408 -25.69 24.40 -50.72
CA SER A 408 -24.97 23.16 -50.37
C SER A 408 -24.17 23.04 -49.05
N SER A 409 -24.40 21.87 -48.44
CA SER A 409 -23.59 21.08 -47.50
C SER A 409 -23.48 21.51 -46.03
N LEU A 410 -24.28 20.82 -45.22
CA LEU A 410 -24.08 20.55 -43.80
C LEU A 410 -22.97 19.50 -43.60
N SER A 411 -21.92 19.85 -42.84
CA SER A 411 -21.14 18.89 -42.05
C SER A 411 -20.33 19.58 -40.93
N ALA A 412 -20.64 19.20 -39.68
CA ALA A 412 -19.91 19.34 -38.40
C ALA A 412 -19.78 20.74 -37.73
N PRO A 413 -19.51 20.81 -36.41
CA PRO A 413 -20.11 20.10 -35.26
C PRO A 413 -20.64 21.07 -34.18
N LEU A 414 -21.36 20.54 -33.17
CA LEU A 414 -21.80 21.24 -31.97
C LEU A 414 -20.59 21.80 -31.18
N ALA A 415 -20.30 23.09 -31.37
CA ALA A 415 -19.46 23.85 -30.44
C ALA A 415 -20.25 24.11 -29.16
N VAL A 416 -19.97 23.32 -28.12
CA VAL A 416 -20.39 23.60 -26.75
C VAL A 416 -19.86 24.97 -26.36
N SER A 417 -20.78 25.85 -25.98
CA SER A 417 -20.55 27.22 -25.57
C SER A 417 -19.52 27.33 -24.43
N SER A 418 -18.31 27.80 -24.76
CA SER A 418 -17.30 28.27 -23.81
C SER A 418 -17.54 29.72 -23.35
N LEU A 419 -18.67 30.33 -23.74
CA LEU A 419 -18.98 31.74 -23.45
C LEU A 419 -19.41 32.02 -22.00
N SER A 420 -19.76 31.00 -21.21
CA SER A 420 -20.22 31.17 -19.82
C SER A 420 -19.07 31.37 -18.82
N GLY A 421 -17.86 30.88 -19.10
CA GLY A 421 -16.71 30.97 -18.18
C GLY A 421 -16.07 32.36 -18.10
N HIS A 422 -15.96 33.07 -19.24
CA HIS A 422 -15.31 34.39 -19.28
C HIS A 422 -16.18 35.51 -18.71
N LEU A 423 -17.50 35.43 -18.84
CA LEU A 423 -18.44 36.39 -18.23
C LEU A 423 -18.61 36.19 -16.72
N ALA A 424 -18.52 34.95 -16.23
CA ALA A 424 -18.54 34.65 -14.80
C ALA A 424 -17.24 35.10 -14.10
N ALA A 425 -16.08 34.93 -14.74
CA ALA A 425 -14.79 35.34 -14.16
C ALA A 425 -14.60 36.86 -14.14
N SER A 426 -15.10 37.59 -15.14
CA SER A 426 -15.01 39.05 -15.20
C SER A 426 -15.96 39.71 -14.19
N SER A 427 -17.19 39.19 -14.02
CA SER A 427 -18.15 39.66 -13.02
C SER A 427 -17.74 39.35 -11.58
N LEU A 428 -17.08 38.20 -11.33
CA LEU A 428 -16.56 37.86 -10.01
C LEU A 428 -15.40 38.80 -9.60
N ARG A 429 -14.51 39.15 -10.55
CA ARG A 429 -13.42 40.10 -10.29
C ARG A 429 -13.95 41.51 -9.99
N THR A 430 -14.94 41.98 -10.72
CA THR A 430 -15.55 43.30 -10.47
C THR A 430 -16.32 43.32 -9.15
N HIS A 431 -17.02 42.25 -8.75
CA HIS A 431 -17.69 42.16 -7.44
C HIS A 431 -16.73 42.03 -6.24
N LEU A 432 -15.63 41.28 -6.39
CA LEU A 432 -14.60 41.17 -5.36
C LEU A 432 -13.82 42.48 -5.17
N ALA A 433 -13.68 43.28 -6.23
CA ALA A 433 -13.03 44.59 -6.21
C ALA A 433 -13.98 45.73 -5.76
N ALA A 434 -15.29 45.62 -6.02
CA ALA A 434 -16.28 46.65 -5.71
C ALA A 434 -16.87 46.59 -4.29
N SER A 435 -16.57 45.54 -3.52
CA SER A 435 -17.05 45.39 -2.13
C SER A 435 -15.93 45.62 -1.12
N ASP A 436 -16.18 46.46 -0.11
CA ASP A 436 -15.24 46.65 1.01
C ASP A 436 -14.90 45.29 1.64
N GLY A 437 -13.62 44.91 1.53
CA GLY A 437 -13.08 43.64 2.03
C GLY A 437 -13.49 42.39 1.24
N GLY A 438 -13.93 42.51 -0.02
CA GLY A 438 -14.46 41.40 -0.83
C GLY A 438 -13.60 40.15 -0.89
N LEU A 439 -12.29 40.29 -1.07
CA LEU A 439 -11.34 39.17 -1.02
C LEU A 439 -11.28 38.52 0.38
N THR A 440 -11.23 39.34 1.43
CA THR A 440 -11.24 38.86 2.82
C THR A 440 -12.50 38.06 3.14
N LYS A 441 -13.67 38.50 2.66
CA LYS A 441 -14.94 37.77 2.82
C LYS A 441 -14.88 36.40 2.14
N ALA A 442 -14.37 36.34 0.92
CA ALA A 442 -14.25 35.10 0.16
C ALA A 442 -13.30 34.11 0.84
N LEU A 443 -12.15 34.60 1.34
CA LEU A 443 -11.20 33.79 2.10
C LEU A 443 -11.82 33.25 3.39
N VAL A 444 -12.59 34.05 4.11
CA VAL A 444 -13.30 33.62 5.33
C VAL A 444 -14.33 32.54 5.02
N LEU A 445 -15.13 32.69 3.95
CA LEU A 445 -16.11 31.68 3.56
C LEU A 445 -15.44 30.39 3.10
N LEU A 446 -14.36 30.48 2.32
CA LEU A 446 -13.58 29.33 1.90
C LEU A 446 -12.98 28.59 3.11
N ALA A 447 -12.37 29.32 4.04
CA ALA A 447 -11.85 28.76 5.28
C ALA A 447 -12.96 28.08 6.10
N ALA A 448 -14.15 28.69 6.18
CA ALA A 448 -15.31 28.11 6.85
C ALA A 448 -15.79 26.83 6.16
N CYS A 449 -15.87 26.81 4.82
CA CYS A 449 -16.19 25.61 4.05
C CYS A 449 -15.19 24.47 4.30
N LEU A 450 -13.88 24.78 4.23
CA LEU A 450 -12.81 23.82 4.48
C LEU A 450 -12.87 23.29 5.92
N ALA A 451 -13.11 24.16 6.91
CA ALA A 451 -13.26 23.77 8.31
C ALA A 451 -14.48 22.87 8.51
N GLY A 452 -15.65 23.22 7.95
CA GLY A 452 -16.86 22.41 8.05
C GLY A 452 -16.71 21.04 7.39
N ALA A 453 -16.12 20.98 6.20
CA ALA A 453 -15.84 19.74 5.50
C ALA A 453 -14.87 18.84 6.28
N THR A 454 -13.77 19.40 6.77
CA THR A 454 -12.74 18.69 7.53
C THR A 454 -13.28 18.17 8.86
N ALA A 455 -14.00 19.01 9.62
CA ALA A 455 -14.61 18.62 10.89
C ALA A 455 -15.61 17.46 10.71
N THR A 456 -16.39 17.47 9.63
CA THR A 456 -17.34 16.40 9.32
C THR A 456 -16.63 15.10 8.93
N GLN A 457 -15.58 15.18 8.12
CA GLN A 457 -14.77 14.00 7.78
C GLN A 457 -14.11 13.41 9.03
N ALA A 458 -13.56 14.24 9.92
CA ALA A 458 -13.00 13.79 11.19
C ALA A 458 -14.06 13.18 12.10
N GLY A 459 -15.25 13.79 12.20
CA GLY A 459 -16.37 13.26 12.97
C GLY A 459 -16.88 11.91 12.44
N LEU A 460 -16.97 11.75 11.12
CA LEU A 460 -17.30 10.47 10.48
C LEU A 460 -16.22 9.43 10.74
N GLN A 461 -14.94 9.81 10.66
CA GLN A 461 -13.84 8.91 10.94
C GLN A 461 -13.84 8.42 12.40
N ALA A 462 -14.08 9.32 13.35
CA ALA A 462 -14.23 8.98 14.76
C ALA A 462 -15.45 8.05 14.99
N TYR A 463 -16.56 8.32 14.29
CA TYR A 463 -17.71 7.42 14.30
C TYR A 463 -17.38 6.03 13.75
N TYR A 464 -16.62 5.90 12.66
CA TYR A 464 -16.22 4.60 12.11
C TYR A 464 -15.30 3.82 13.05
N GLN A 465 -14.38 4.50 13.75
CA GLN A 465 -13.52 3.88 14.75
C GLN A 465 -14.31 3.42 15.98
N TRP A 466 -15.30 4.20 16.40
CA TRP A 466 -16.19 3.83 17.51
C TRP A 466 -17.14 2.69 17.15
N ALA A 467 -17.74 2.72 15.95
CA ALA A 467 -18.71 1.74 15.50
C ALA A 467 -18.07 0.42 15.01
N MET A 468 -16.80 0.46 14.62
CA MET A 468 -16.05 -0.70 14.12
C MET A 468 -14.59 -0.65 14.63
N PRO A 469 -14.37 -0.81 15.94
CA PRO A 469 -13.03 -0.81 16.54
C PRO A 469 -12.19 -2.00 16.02
N PRO A 470 -10.85 -2.00 16.21
CA PRO A 470 -10.03 -3.18 15.92
C PRO A 470 -10.62 -4.43 16.59
N MET A 471 -10.62 -5.56 15.88
CA MET A 471 -11.15 -6.80 16.44
C MET A 471 -10.19 -7.40 17.45
N GLU A 472 -10.74 -7.87 18.56
CA GLU A 472 -10.03 -8.70 19.52
C GLU A 472 -10.25 -10.19 19.19
N PRO A 473 -9.23 -11.04 19.34
CA PRO A 473 -9.38 -12.46 19.12
C PRO A 473 -10.31 -13.10 20.17
N GLN A 474 -11.24 -13.93 19.70
CA GLN A 474 -12.13 -14.76 20.53
C GLN A 474 -11.39 -15.92 21.20
N THR A 475 -10.30 -16.39 20.59
CA THR A 475 -9.44 -17.44 21.15
C THR A 475 -7.96 -17.04 21.02
N PRO A 476 -7.12 -17.39 22.00
CA PRO A 476 -5.71 -17.04 21.96
C PRO A 476 -5.00 -17.74 20.79
N TYR A 477 -4.00 -17.07 20.24
CA TYR A 477 -3.08 -17.62 19.25
C TYR A 477 -1.65 -17.32 19.63
N ARG A 478 -0.70 -18.04 19.01
CA ARG A 478 0.73 -17.84 19.24
C ARG A 478 1.28 -16.79 18.27
N LEU A 479 1.94 -15.77 18.80
CA LEU A 479 2.49 -14.65 18.04
C LEU A 479 4.02 -14.58 18.20
N ALA A 480 4.72 -14.63 17.08
CA ALA A 480 6.15 -14.36 17.00
C ALA A 480 6.37 -12.97 16.38
N VAL A 481 6.90 -12.05 17.19
CA VAL A 481 7.19 -10.69 16.76
C VAL A 481 8.61 -10.61 16.20
N ILE A 482 8.74 -10.08 15.00
CA ILE A 482 10.03 -9.74 14.38
C ILE A 482 10.33 -8.29 14.69
N ASP A 483 11.38 -8.06 15.45
CA ASP A 483 11.81 -6.71 15.84
C ASP A 483 12.21 -5.89 14.62
N ARG A 484 11.73 -4.64 14.58
CA ARG A 484 12.17 -3.59 13.66
C ARG A 484 12.72 -2.36 14.40
N THR A 485 12.79 -2.42 15.73
CA THR A 485 13.36 -1.34 16.57
C THR A 485 14.87 -1.28 16.38
N VAL A 486 15.55 -2.41 16.57
CA VAL A 486 17.02 -2.51 16.56
C VAL A 486 17.56 -3.31 15.38
N SER A 487 16.74 -4.17 14.78
CA SER A 487 17.05 -4.86 13.52
C SER A 487 16.66 -4.04 12.28
N GLN A 488 17.55 -4.03 11.28
CA GLN A 488 17.29 -3.44 9.97
C GLN A 488 17.56 -4.40 8.82
N VAL A 489 17.60 -5.71 9.09
CA VAL A 489 17.83 -6.69 8.03
C VAL A 489 16.75 -6.55 6.94
N PRO A 490 17.09 -6.67 5.66
CA PRO A 490 16.09 -6.78 4.62
C PRO A 490 15.22 -8.02 4.87
N LEU A 491 13.90 -7.83 4.85
CA LEU A 491 12.91 -8.91 4.91
C LEU A 491 12.14 -8.94 3.60
N ALA A 492 11.36 -9.99 3.37
CA ALA A 492 10.54 -10.10 2.17
C ALA A 492 9.57 -8.91 2.04
N ASN A 493 9.33 -8.44 0.82
CA ASN A 493 8.28 -7.47 0.55
C ASN A 493 7.54 -7.85 -0.73
N GLY A 494 6.20 -7.94 -0.64
CA GLY A 494 5.39 -8.56 -1.67
C GLY A 494 5.77 -10.04 -1.81
N ALA A 495 5.85 -10.52 -3.05
CA ALA A 495 6.30 -11.87 -3.35
C ALA A 495 7.82 -12.05 -3.35
N PHE A 496 8.61 -10.99 -3.16
CA PHE A 496 10.04 -11.03 -3.45
C PHE A 496 10.92 -10.75 -2.23
N ASN A 497 12.01 -11.51 -2.14
CA ASN A 497 13.11 -11.22 -1.23
C ASN A 497 13.91 -10.01 -1.74
N GLN A 498 14.44 -9.22 -0.81
CA GLN A 498 14.95 -7.87 -1.13
C GLN A 498 16.48 -7.83 -1.31
N SER A 499 17.21 -8.72 -0.61
CA SER A 499 18.67 -8.73 -0.56
C SER A 499 19.19 -10.17 -0.45
N PRO A 500 20.38 -10.50 -1.01
CA PRO A 500 21.00 -11.81 -0.76
C PRO A 500 21.34 -12.01 0.73
N ASP A 501 21.72 -10.93 1.41
CA ASP A 501 21.97 -10.88 2.86
C ASP A 501 20.68 -10.68 3.68
N GLY A 502 19.52 -10.76 3.03
CA GLY A 502 18.20 -10.65 3.67
C GLY A 502 17.82 -11.91 4.44
N PHE A 503 16.71 -11.83 5.18
CA PHE A 503 16.16 -12.94 5.97
C PHE A 503 14.66 -13.17 5.66
N GLY A 504 14.22 -12.85 4.44
CA GLY A 504 12.83 -13.01 4.03
C GLY A 504 12.37 -14.47 4.06
N LEU A 505 13.21 -15.39 3.57
CA LEU A 505 12.93 -16.82 3.60
C LEU A 505 12.87 -17.37 5.03
N LEU A 506 13.67 -16.82 5.96
CA LEU A 506 13.61 -17.21 7.36
C LEU A 506 12.27 -16.81 7.99
N GLU A 507 11.81 -15.58 7.76
CA GLU A 507 10.50 -15.11 8.24
C GLU A 507 9.35 -16.00 7.76
N HIS A 508 9.38 -16.43 6.49
CA HIS A 508 8.37 -17.33 5.93
C HIS A 508 8.29 -18.69 6.64
N THR A 509 9.33 -19.08 7.38
CA THR A 509 9.36 -20.39 8.04
C THR A 509 8.66 -20.42 9.39
N ILE A 510 8.52 -19.27 10.05
CA ILE A 510 7.95 -19.19 11.40
C ILE A 510 6.48 -19.65 11.41
N PRO A 511 5.61 -19.26 10.44
CA PRO A 511 4.26 -19.80 10.35
C PRO A 511 4.15 -21.31 10.26
N ARG A 512 5.18 -22.00 9.75
CA ARG A 512 5.22 -23.47 9.68
C ARG A 512 5.29 -24.16 11.03
N LEU A 513 5.63 -23.40 12.08
CA LEU A 513 5.70 -23.85 13.46
C LEU A 513 4.40 -23.57 14.25
N GLY A 514 3.37 -23.06 13.59
CA GLY A 514 2.09 -22.74 14.21
C GLY A 514 2.11 -21.43 15.02
N TYR A 515 2.92 -20.47 14.58
CA TYR A 515 2.99 -19.09 15.07
C TYR A 515 2.54 -18.14 13.98
N PHE A 516 1.71 -17.17 14.29
CA PHE A 516 1.52 -16.01 13.42
C PHE A 516 2.70 -15.05 13.60
N THR A 517 3.00 -14.25 12.59
CA THR A 517 4.10 -13.29 12.65
C THR A 517 3.61 -11.86 12.59
N ALA A 518 4.40 -10.95 13.16
CA ALA A 518 4.16 -9.52 13.05
C ALA A 518 5.49 -8.77 13.10
N ARG A 519 5.65 -7.74 12.26
CA ARG A 519 6.77 -6.79 12.36
C ARG A 519 6.37 -5.65 13.28
N ARG A 520 7.17 -5.35 14.30
CA ARG A 520 6.84 -4.35 15.33
C ARG A 520 8.05 -3.51 15.75
N GLU A 521 7.78 -2.33 16.29
CA GLU A 521 8.78 -1.36 16.73
C GLU A 521 8.45 -0.81 18.13
N GLY A 522 9.48 -0.42 18.87
CA GLY A 522 9.33 0.16 20.21
C GLY A 522 8.67 -0.81 21.17
N SER A 523 7.73 -0.31 21.99
CA SER A 523 7.03 -1.12 22.99
C SER A 523 6.15 -2.22 22.39
N THR A 524 5.67 -2.05 21.16
CA THR A 524 4.83 -3.05 20.48
C THR A 524 5.62 -4.32 20.11
N ALA A 525 6.96 -4.29 20.20
CA ALA A 525 7.80 -5.46 20.00
C ALA A 525 7.54 -6.58 21.02
N PHE A 526 6.99 -6.23 22.19
CA PHE A 526 6.79 -7.13 23.32
C PHE A 526 5.36 -7.70 23.41
N GLU A 527 4.52 -7.50 22.40
CA GLU A 527 3.11 -7.95 22.36
C GLU A 527 2.95 -9.46 22.11
N GLY A 528 3.99 -10.16 21.63
CA GLY A 528 3.92 -11.58 21.27
C GLY A 528 4.57 -12.52 22.28
N ASP A 529 4.30 -13.82 22.14
CA ASP A 529 4.89 -14.88 22.99
C ASP A 529 6.40 -15.03 22.77
N LEU A 530 6.88 -14.65 21.58
CA LEU A 530 8.27 -14.76 21.19
C LEU A 530 8.73 -13.52 20.41
N LEU A 531 9.85 -12.94 20.81
CA LEU A 531 10.53 -11.84 20.12
C LEU A 531 11.76 -12.37 19.37
N VAL A 532 11.78 -12.18 18.05
CA VAL A 532 12.89 -12.51 17.16
C VAL A 532 13.64 -11.23 16.80
N VAL A 533 14.92 -11.16 17.14
CA VAL A 533 15.82 -10.07 16.78
C VAL A 533 16.92 -10.63 15.87
N ILE A 534 16.95 -10.20 14.61
CA ILE A 534 17.88 -10.71 13.59
C ILE A 534 18.92 -9.65 13.27
N ALA A 535 20.20 -10.00 13.34
CA ALA A 535 21.37 -9.16 13.11
C ALA A 535 21.16 -7.71 13.57
N PRO A 536 20.92 -7.49 14.88
CA PRO A 536 20.64 -6.16 15.41
C PRO A 536 21.83 -5.22 15.16
N SER A 537 21.57 -4.05 14.60
CA SER A 537 22.62 -3.12 14.13
C SER A 537 22.36 -1.66 14.51
N ARG A 538 21.16 -1.32 14.99
CA ARG A 538 20.87 0.02 15.54
C ARG A 538 21.13 0.07 17.03
N SER A 539 21.47 1.25 17.53
CA SER A 539 21.61 1.49 18.97
C SER A 539 20.34 1.05 19.72
N VAL A 540 20.53 0.33 20.83
CA VAL A 540 19.43 -0.17 21.67
C VAL A 540 19.02 0.93 22.65
N PRO A 541 17.81 1.50 22.56
CA PRO A 541 17.35 2.51 23.50
C PRO A 541 17.24 1.95 24.92
N HIS A 542 17.52 2.78 25.94
CA HIS A 542 17.47 2.36 27.35
C HIS A 542 16.11 1.77 27.73
N GLY A 543 15.02 2.50 27.47
CA GLY A 543 13.66 2.05 27.79
C GLY A 543 13.25 0.77 27.04
N TYR A 544 13.75 0.56 25.82
CA TYR A 544 13.53 -0.69 25.09
C TYR A 544 14.23 -1.87 25.77
N ARG A 545 15.46 -1.66 26.26
CA ARG A 545 16.21 -2.69 27.00
C ARG A 545 15.53 -3.03 28.33
N GLU A 546 15.03 -2.04 29.05
CA GLU A 546 14.29 -2.28 30.31
C GLU A 546 13.02 -3.10 30.07
N GLN A 547 12.23 -2.72 29.06
CA GLN A 547 11.04 -3.49 28.67
C GLN A 547 11.39 -4.90 28.20
N LEU A 548 12.50 -5.09 27.48
CA LEU A 548 12.97 -6.42 27.08
C LEU A 548 13.29 -7.30 28.30
N ILE A 549 13.95 -6.75 29.31
CA ILE A 549 14.28 -7.48 30.54
C ILE A 549 13.00 -7.90 31.25
N GLU A 550 12.05 -6.98 31.39
CA GLU A 550 10.75 -7.24 32.00
C GLU A 550 9.94 -8.28 31.22
N TYR A 551 9.87 -8.15 29.90
CA TYR A 551 9.21 -9.08 28.99
C TYR A 551 9.71 -10.51 29.18
N VAL A 552 11.03 -10.73 29.17
CA VAL A 552 11.60 -12.07 29.38
C VAL A 552 11.35 -12.52 30.82
N ALA A 553 11.51 -11.66 31.83
CA ALA A 553 11.26 -12.02 33.22
C ALA A 553 9.82 -12.52 33.45
N GLN A 554 8.85 -11.96 32.72
CA GLN A 554 7.42 -12.29 32.79
C GLN A 554 7.00 -13.51 31.94
N GLY A 555 7.92 -14.17 31.24
CA GLY A 555 7.62 -15.39 30.47
C GLY A 555 7.90 -15.30 28.98
N GLY A 556 8.18 -14.09 28.47
CA GLY A 556 8.53 -13.86 27.07
C GLY A 556 9.75 -14.66 26.62
N LYS A 557 9.77 -15.01 25.33
CA LYS A 557 10.86 -15.78 24.72
C LYS A 557 11.67 -14.86 23.81
N LEU A 558 12.99 -14.81 23.99
CA LEU A 558 13.86 -13.97 23.17
C LEU A 558 14.78 -14.83 22.29
N LEU A 559 14.69 -14.64 20.98
CA LEU A 559 15.60 -15.22 19.99
C LEU A 559 16.47 -14.12 19.39
N VAL A 560 17.77 -14.14 19.68
CA VAL A 560 18.75 -13.22 19.06
C VAL A 560 19.61 -14.00 18.07
N ILE A 561 19.44 -13.69 16.79
CA ILE A 561 20.21 -14.28 15.69
C ILE A 561 21.23 -13.25 15.24
N ASP A 562 22.50 -13.62 15.21
CA ASP A 562 23.58 -12.78 14.74
C ASP A 562 24.61 -13.60 13.97
N HIS A 563 25.56 -12.93 13.31
CA HIS A 563 26.55 -13.62 12.48
C HIS A 563 27.81 -12.78 12.27
N PRO A 564 28.94 -13.39 11.87
CA PRO A 564 30.22 -12.68 11.69
C PRO A 564 30.15 -11.51 10.68
N GLY A 565 29.22 -11.55 9.73
CA GLY A 565 29.02 -10.50 8.73
C GLY A 565 28.36 -9.21 9.29
N ASN A 566 27.74 -9.26 10.47
CA ASN A 566 27.14 -8.10 11.11
C ASN A 566 28.19 -7.30 11.91
N THR A 567 29.05 -6.57 11.20
CA THR A 567 30.19 -5.84 11.78
C THR A 567 29.81 -4.72 12.74
N HIS A 568 28.55 -4.26 12.70
CA HIS A 568 28.00 -3.23 13.59
C HIS A 568 27.00 -3.81 14.59
N SER A 569 27.17 -5.07 14.96
CA SER A 569 26.25 -5.75 15.87
C SER A 569 26.06 -4.99 17.19
N THR A 570 24.80 -4.85 17.58
CA THR A 570 24.37 -4.35 18.88
C THR A 570 23.80 -5.46 19.76
N ALA A 571 23.94 -6.73 19.36
CA ALA A 571 23.39 -7.88 20.08
C ALA A 571 23.86 -7.94 21.54
N GLN A 572 25.09 -7.48 21.83
CA GLN A 572 25.61 -7.44 23.19
C GLN A 572 24.73 -6.59 24.12
N SER A 573 24.20 -5.47 23.65
CA SER A 573 23.32 -4.59 24.44
C SER A 573 21.98 -5.24 24.78
N LEU A 574 21.57 -6.27 24.03
CA LEU A 574 20.36 -7.05 24.29
C LEU A 574 20.63 -8.23 25.22
N LEU A 575 21.81 -8.85 25.09
CA LEU A 575 22.14 -10.14 25.73
C LEU A 575 22.86 -10.00 27.09
N GLU A 576 23.56 -8.90 27.31
CA GLU A 576 24.29 -8.62 28.56
C GLU A 576 23.44 -8.76 29.83
N PRO A 577 22.19 -8.25 29.89
CA PRO A 577 21.34 -8.39 31.07
C PRO A 577 21.02 -9.85 31.45
N PHE A 578 21.14 -10.76 30.49
CA PHE A 578 20.86 -12.19 30.65
C PHE A 578 22.13 -13.02 30.85
N GLY A 579 23.30 -12.38 30.96
CA GLY A 579 24.59 -13.06 31.12
C GLY A 579 25.06 -13.81 29.86
N LEU A 580 24.50 -13.48 28.69
CA LEU A 580 24.89 -14.02 27.39
C LEU A 580 25.74 -13.02 26.61
N ARG A 581 26.63 -13.54 25.76
CA ARG A 581 27.46 -12.70 24.88
C ARG A 581 27.81 -13.42 23.58
N ILE A 582 27.52 -12.77 22.45
CA ILE A 582 27.99 -13.16 21.12
C ILE A 582 29.32 -12.44 20.84
N ARG A 583 30.39 -13.19 20.66
CA ARG A 583 31.78 -12.70 20.55
C ARG A 583 32.18 -12.47 19.09
N HIS A 584 31.98 -11.26 18.60
CA HIS A 584 32.48 -10.86 17.28
C HIS A 584 34.02 -10.73 17.22
N ASP A 585 34.66 -10.65 18.40
CA ASP A 585 36.12 -10.66 18.56
C ASP A 585 36.72 -12.07 18.56
N ARG A 586 35.90 -13.12 18.61
CA ARG A 586 36.33 -14.52 18.63
C ARG A 586 35.47 -15.37 17.71
N LEU A 587 35.97 -15.56 16.49
CA LEU A 587 35.34 -16.38 15.46
C LEU A 587 35.92 -17.78 15.46
N THR A 588 35.07 -18.77 15.20
CA THR A 588 35.51 -20.15 14.97
C THR A 588 36.23 -20.26 13.62
N SER A 589 37.11 -21.25 13.49
CA SER A 589 37.51 -21.73 12.15
C SER A 589 36.34 -22.41 11.45
N ALA A 590 36.48 -22.66 10.14
CA ALA A 590 35.49 -23.38 9.37
C ALA A 590 35.23 -24.78 9.95
N GLY A 591 33.97 -25.20 9.96
CA GLY A 591 33.59 -26.50 10.52
C GLY A 591 32.11 -26.81 10.40
N ALA A 592 31.75 -28.03 10.81
CA ALA A 592 30.36 -28.46 10.83
C ALA A 592 29.70 -28.08 12.15
N LEU A 593 28.46 -27.59 12.07
CA LEU A 593 27.62 -27.35 13.25
C LEU A 593 27.24 -28.69 13.89
N ALA A 594 27.37 -28.79 15.20
CA ALA A 594 27.00 -29.96 15.99
C ALA A 594 25.99 -29.59 17.08
N THR A 595 25.02 -30.48 17.29
CA THR A 595 23.98 -30.39 18.33
C THR A 595 23.94 -31.70 19.10
N ALA A 596 23.90 -31.64 20.43
CA ALA A 596 23.91 -32.84 21.29
C ALA A 596 25.03 -33.85 20.92
N GLY A 597 26.22 -33.35 20.59
CA GLY A 597 27.38 -34.17 20.20
C GLY A 597 27.30 -34.81 18.80
N ARG A 598 26.25 -34.55 18.02
CA ARG A 598 26.08 -35.04 16.64
C ARG A 598 26.27 -33.91 15.64
N SER A 599 27.09 -34.15 14.62
CA SER A 599 27.21 -33.23 13.48
C SER A 599 25.90 -33.16 12.70
N SER A 600 25.46 -31.95 12.36
CA SER A 600 24.30 -31.68 11.49
C SER A 600 24.63 -31.81 10.00
N GLY A 601 25.93 -31.89 9.64
CA GLY A 601 26.39 -31.78 8.25
C GLY A 601 26.29 -30.36 7.66
N ILE A 602 25.78 -29.37 8.41
CA ILE A 602 25.74 -27.97 7.99
C ILE A 602 27.10 -27.35 8.24
N LEU A 603 27.77 -26.94 7.17
CA LEU A 603 29.07 -26.30 7.22
C LEU A 603 28.94 -24.78 7.38
N VAL A 604 29.82 -24.20 8.19
CA VAL A 604 30.02 -22.76 8.30
C VAL A 604 31.48 -22.43 8.05
N GLU A 605 31.75 -21.35 7.33
CA GLU A 605 33.12 -20.83 7.13
C GLU A 605 33.68 -20.22 8.42
N SER A 606 32.82 -19.58 9.20
CA SER A 606 33.10 -19.04 10.53
C SER A 606 31.80 -18.83 11.29
N ALA A 607 31.86 -18.75 12.61
CA ALA A 607 30.74 -18.39 13.46
C ALA A 607 31.23 -17.54 14.63
N CYS A 608 30.40 -16.64 15.14
CA CYS A 608 30.67 -15.95 16.39
C CYS A 608 30.54 -16.94 17.54
N THR A 609 31.56 -17.05 18.38
CA THR A 609 31.45 -17.86 19.61
C THR A 609 30.45 -17.22 20.58
N VAL A 610 29.71 -18.04 21.31
CA VAL A 610 28.72 -17.59 22.29
C VAL A 610 29.13 -18.05 23.68
N SER A 611 29.28 -17.09 24.59
CA SER A 611 29.65 -17.35 25.99
C SER A 611 28.52 -17.00 26.95
N GLY A 612 28.45 -17.73 28.06
CA GLY A 612 27.36 -17.65 29.03
C GLY A 612 26.25 -18.66 28.72
N GLY A 613 25.41 -18.94 29.71
CA GLY A 613 24.32 -19.92 29.59
C GLY A 613 24.80 -21.35 29.29
N GLU A 614 23.86 -22.18 28.83
CA GLU A 614 24.10 -23.53 28.35
C GLU A 614 24.37 -23.50 26.84
N GLY A 615 25.57 -23.94 26.43
CA GLY A 615 25.90 -24.11 25.01
C GLY A 615 25.04 -25.19 24.37
N VAL A 616 24.50 -24.93 23.18
CA VAL A 616 23.54 -25.82 22.52
C VAL A 616 23.89 -26.20 21.09
N VAL A 617 24.66 -25.36 20.41
CA VAL A 617 25.21 -25.63 19.07
C VAL A 617 26.70 -25.31 19.11
N TYR A 618 27.50 -26.15 18.49
CA TYR A 618 28.96 -26.09 18.56
C TYR A 618 29.61 -26.17 17.17
N VAL A 619 30.77 -25.53 17.03
CA VAL A 619 31.75 -25.83 15.98
C VAL A 619 32.98 -26.39 16.66
N GLY A 620 33.27 -27.68 16.45
CA GLY A 620 34.24 -28.39 17.25
C GLY A 620 33.82 -28.42 18.73
N GLN A 621 34.61 -27.80 19.61
CA GLN A 621 34.31 -27.65 21.03
C GLN A 621 33.84 -26.24 21.41
N GLU A 622 33.78 -25.32 20.45
CA GLU A 622 33.40 -23.94 20.71
C GLU A 622 31.89 -23.75 20.60
N PRO A 623 31.19 -23.27 21.65
CA PRO A 623 29.77 -22.96 21.56
C PRO A 623 29.53 -21.78 20.63
N VAL A 624 28.59 -21.93 19.71
CA VAL A 624 28.17 -20.91 18.72
C VAL A 624 26.68 -20.60 18.81
N ALA A 625 25.93 -21.30 19.66
CA ALA A 625 24.67 -20.84 20.22
C ALA A 625 24.57 -21.28 21.68
N ALA A 626 23.90 -20.46 22.50
CA ALA A 626 23.68 -20.75 23.91
C ALA A 626 22.30 -20.27 24.36
N ARG A 627 21.72 -20.98 25.33
CA ARG A 627 20.43 -20.66 25.93
C ARG A 627 20.56 -20.38 27.42
N VAL A 628 19.66 -19.56 27.94
CA VAL A 628 19.55 -19.29 29.38
C VAL A 628 18.09 -19.06 29.76
N GLY A 629 17.69 -19.53 30.95
CA GLY A 629 16.40 -19.15 31.57
C GLY A 629 16.55 -17.82 32.32
N TYR A 630 15.54 -16.97 32.29
CA TYR A 630 15.54 -15.70 33.03
C TYR A 630 14.13 -15.36 33.50
N GLY A 631 13.93 -15.27 34.81
CA GLY A 631 12.59 -15.21 35.39
C GLY A 631 11.75 -16.42 34.95
N GLN A 632 10.59 -16.15 34.34
CA GLN A 632 9.71 -17.18 33.75
C GLN A 632 9.98 -17.43 32.25
N GLY A 633 10.84 -16.61 31.62
CA GLY A 633 11.16 -16.67 30.21
C GLY A 633 12.48 -17.36 29.91
N SER A 634 12.89 -17.27 28.64
CA SER A 634 14.16 -17.82 28.19
C SER A 634 14.70 -17.07 26.98
N VAL A 635 16.02 -17.08 26.87
CA VAL A 635 16.77 -16.41 25.81
C VAL A 635 17.63 -17.43 25.07
N LEU A 636 17.62 -17.37 23.74
CA LEU A 636 18.51 -18.12 22.86
C LEU A 636 19.31 -17.15 22.00
N ALA A 637 20.63 -17.21 22.12
CA ALA A 637 21.57 -16.44 21.31
C ALA A 637 22.24 -17.34 20.28
N ILE A 638 22.27 -16.93 19.01
CA ILE A 638 22.85 -17.67 17.89
C ILE A 638 23.89 -16.79 17.18
N GLY A 639 25.13 -17.29 17.04
CA GLY A 639 26.25 -16.58 16.41
C GLY A 639 26.59 -17.01 14.97
N PHE A 640 25.76 -17.84 14.34
CA PHE A 640 25.97 -18.39 12.99
C PHE A 640 24.79 -18.13 12.04
N GLY A 641 24.07 -17.02 12.26
CA GLY A 641 22.85 -16.68 11.54
C GLY A 641 22.99 -16.60 10.02
N GLN A 642 24.20 -16.44 9.48
CA GLN A 642 24.44 -16.30 8.04
C GLN A 642 23.94 -17.51 7.23
N ILE A 643 23.79 -18.69 7.85
CA ILE A 643 23.27 -19.87 7.15
C ILE A 643 21.81 -19.71 6.70
N TRP A 644 21.10 -18.73 7.25
CA TRP A 644 19.70 -18.43 6.93
C TRP A 644 19.51 -17.14 6.14
N THR A 645 20.59 -16.54 5.61
CA THR A 645 20.42 -15.46 4.65
C THR A 645 19.74 -15.98 3.38
N ASP A 646 19.04 -15.10 2.68
CA ASP A 646 18.25 -15.47 1.50
C ASP A 646 19.12 -16.16 0.43
N GLU A 647 20.37 -15.72 0.22
CA GLU A 647 21.32 -16.37 -0.69
C GLU A 647 21.72 -17.77 -0.23
N GLN A 648 21.95 -17.97 1.07
CA GLN A 648 22.28 -19.29 1.60
C GLN A 648 21.07 -20.22 1.52
N MET A 649 19.88 -19.70 1.80
CA MET A 649 18.66 -20.49 1.70
C MET A 649 18.28 -20.77 0.25
N HIS A 650 18.57 -19.90 -0.72
CA HIS A 650 18.35 -20.18 -2.13
C HIS A 650 19.24 -19.32 -3.05
N SER A 651 20.01 -19.96 -3.94
CA SER A 651 20.92 -19.24 -4.85
C SER A 651 20.20 -18.31 -5.84
N GLU A 652 18.95 -18.62 -6.22
CA GLU A 652 18.11 -17.75 -7.06
C GLU A 652 17.09 -16.96 -6.23
N TRP A 653 17.51 -16.47 -5.06
CA TRP A 653 16.67 -15.78 -4.06
C TRP A 653 15.75 -14.67 -4.60
N ARG A 654 16.08 -14.05 -5.75
CA ARG A 654 15.20 -13.08 -6.46
C ARG A 654 14.23 -13.72 -7.46
N ALA A 655 14.65 -14.78 -8.16
CA ALA A 655 13.88 -15.34 -9.28
C ALA A 655 12.86 -16.38 -8.82
N ASN A 656 13.10 -17.03 -7.68
CA ASN A 656 12.20 -18.03 -7.12
C ASN A 656 12.05 -17.80 -5.60
N TRP A 657 10.92 -17.23 -5.20
CA TRP A 657 10.64 -16.91 -3.79
C TRP A 657 10.22 -18.12 -2.97
N MET A 658 9.85 -19.24 -3.61
CA MET A 658 9.45 -20.48 -2.95
C MET A 658 9.95 -21.74 -3.69
N PRO A 659 11.28 -21.94 -3.72
CA PRO A 659 11.88 -23.09 -4.37
C PRO A 659 11.54 -24.40 -3.64
N GLU A 660 11.56 -25.49 -4.40
CA GLU A 660 11.69 -26.82 -3.80
C GLU A 660 13.03 -26.92 -3.07
N PRO A 661 13.03 -27.29 -1.78
CA PRO A 661 14.21 -27.18 -0.97
C PRO A 661 15.21 -28.29 -1.29
N THR A 662 16.46 -27.90 -1.50
CA THR A 662 17.58 -28.84 -1.59
C THR A 662 17.83 -29.51 -0.23
N ARG A 663 18.58 -30.63 -0.20
CA ARG A 663 18.95 -31.30 1.06
C ARG A 663 19.65 -30.36 2.06
N PRO A 664 20.62 -29.52 1.66
CA PRO A 664 21.19 -28.51 2.57
C PRO A 664 20.17 -27.51 3.11
N MET A 665 19.20 -27.08 2.31
CA MET A 665 18.12 -26.19 2.77
C MET A 665 17.25 -26.86 3.82
N LEU A 666 16.84 -28.12 3.58
CA LEU A 666 16.08 -28.91 4.55
C LEU A 666 16.82 -29.06 5.88
N ALA A 667 18.15 -29.24 5.84
CA ALA A 667 18.96 -29.29 7.05
C ALA A 667 18.93 -27.96 7.83
N ARG A 668 19.07 -26.83 7.13
CA ARG A 668 19.01 -25.48 7.72
C ARG A 668 17.62 -25.15 8.28
N TYR A 669 16.56 -25.54 7.58
CA TYR A 669 15.18 -25.46 8.09
C TYR A 669 15.02 -26.32 9.34
N GLY A 670 15.46 -27.58 9.29
CA GLY A 670 15.40 -28.51 10.41
C GLY A 670 16.12 -27.98 11.65
N LEU A 671 17.31 -27.39 11.47
CA LEU A 671 18.05 -26.75 12.57
C LEU A 671 17.26 -25.59 13.16
N PHE A 672 16.73 -24.69 12.32
CA PHE A 672 15.91 -23.57 12.78
C PHE A 672 14.67 -24.05 13.56
N TYR A 673 13.93 -25.02 13.02
CA TYR A 673 12.75 -25.58 13.69
C TYR A 673 13.08 -26.20 15.04
N SER A 674 14.21 -26.90 15.13
CA SER A 674 14.66 -27.53 16.37
C SER A 674 15.01 -26.48 17.43
N LEU A 675 15.77 -25.45 17.04
CA LEU A 675 16.15 -24.34 17.91
C LEU A 675 14.94 -23.52 18.36
N PHE A 676 14.05 -23.19 17.42
CA PHE A 676 12.84 -22.42 17.70
C PHE A 676 11.92 -23.17 18.66
N ARG A 677 11.65 -24.47 18.42
CA ARG A 677 10.82 -25.28 19.33
C ARG A 677 11.47 -25.42 20.71
N ALA A 678 12.79 -25.65 20.77
CA ALA A 678 13.49 -25.74 22.05
C ALA A 678 13.41 -24.44 22.87
N LEU A 679 13.42 -23.27 22.21
CA LEU A 679 13.20 -21.98 22.87
C LEU A 679 11.73 -21.81 23.29
N ALA A 680 10.80 -22.09 22.38
CA ALA A 680 9.38 -21.82 22.57
C ALA A 680 8.71 -22.77 23.58
N GLU A 681 8.99 -24.07 23.46
CA GLU A 681 8.32 -25.16 24.20
C GLU A 681 9.17 -25.68 25.37
N GLY A 682 10.46 -25.32 25.41
CA GLY A 682 11.45 -25.94 26.29
C GLY A 682 11.88 -27.33 25.80
N GLY A 683 12.83 -27.94 26.51
CA GLY A 683 13.32 -29.29 26.20
C GLY A 683 14.59 -29.32 25.32
N PRO A 684 15.05 -30.51 24.91
CA PRO A 684 16.31 -30.66 24.19
C PRO A 684 16.19 -30.26 22.72
N ILE A 685 17.28 -29.73 22.16
CA ILE A 685 17.40 -29.50 20.72
C ILE A 685 17.57 -30.86 20.05
N LYS A 686 16.60 -31.19 19.19
CA LYS A 686 16.63 -32.42 18.39
C LYS A 686 17.75 -32.31 17.34
N PRO A 687 18.64 -33.32 17.24
CA PRO A 687 19.63 -33.36 16.18
C PRO A 687 18.97 -33.28 14.80
N VAL A 688 19.59 -32.56 13.89
CA VAL A 688 19.17 -32.56 12.48
C VAL A 688 19.62 -33.87 11.86
N GLU A 689 18.69 -34.79 11.66
CA GLU A 689 18.93 -35.97 10.84
C GLU A 689 18.70 -35.60 9.38
N LEU A 690 19.74 -35.68 8.55
CA LEU A 690 19.62 -35.68 7.10
C LEU A 690 18.97 -37.01 6.68
N THR A 691 17.69 -37.22 6.99
CA THR A 691 16.99 -38.40 6.50
C THR A 691 16.91 -38.30 4.98
N THR A 692 17.39 -39.34 4.29
CA THR A 692 16.96 -39.66 2.92
C THR A 692 15.44 -39.52 2.86
N PRO A 693 14.86 -38.96 1.77
CA PRO A 693 13.41 -38.86 1.70
C PRO A 693 12.77 -40.22 1.94
N GLY A 694 11.90 -40.31 2.95
CA GLY A 694 11.04 -41.48 3.10
C GLY A 694 10.18 -41.67 1.84
N PRO A 695 9.70 -42.90 1.58
CA PRO A 695 8.87 -43.20 0.41
C PRO A 695 7.56 -42.42 0.56
N GLY A 696 7.46 -41.27 -0.12
CA GLY A 696 6.42 -40.28 0.16
C GLY A 696 6.65 -38.92 -0.48
N ILE A 697 7.86 -38.64 -1.00
CA ILE A 697 7.99 -37.75 -2.15
C ILE A 697 7.56 -38.58 -3.36
N PRO A 698 6.42 -38.33 -4.01
CA PRO A 698 6.28 -38.76 -5.38
C PRO A 698 7.45 -38.09 -6.12
N GLU A 699 8.31 -38.87 -6.79
CA GLU A 699 9.10 -38.29 -7.88
C GLU A 699 8.13 -37.41 -8.65
N ALA A 700 8.50 -36.14 -8.86
CA ALA A 700 7.76 -35.28 -9.79
C ALA A 700 7.42 -36.15 -10.99
N PRO A 701 6.13 -36.27 -11.37
CA PRO A 701 5.77 -37.15 -12.46
C PRO A 701 6.70 -36.76 -13.59
N LYS A 702 7.57 -37.70 -14.00
CA LYS A 702 8.33 -37.51 -15.24
C LYS A 702 7.27 -37.07 -16.22
N THR A 703 7.42 -35.85 -16.73
CA THR A 703 6.56 -35.35 -17.80
C THR A 703 6.38 -36.53 -18.72
N PRO A 704 5.15 -37.06 -18.91
CA PRO A 704 4.98 -38.17 -19.82
C PRO A 704 5.70 -37.74 -21.08
N GLU A 705 6.69 -38.52 -21.53
CA GLU A 705 7.17 -38.34 -22.89
C GLU A 705 5.90 -38.27 -23.71
N ALA A 706 5.74 -37.14 -24.42
CA ALA A 706 4.56 -36.90 -25.22
C ALA A 706 4.28 -38.20 -25.97
N PRO A 707 3.08 -38.81 -25.82
CA PRO A 707 2.82 -40.08 -26.47
C PRO A 707 3.21 -39.91 -27.93
N LEU A 708 4.17 -40.73 -28.39
CA LEU A 708 4.55 -40.75 -29.80
C LEU A 708 3.22 -40.86 -30.55
N VAL A 709 2.90 -39.80 -31.29
CA VAL A 709 1.71 -39.77 -32.12
C VAL A 709 1.78 -41.04 -32.96
N PRO A 710 0.84 -41.99 -32.81
CA PRO A 710 0.80 -43.12 -33.72
C PRO A 710 0.71 -42.56 -35.12
N GLU A 711 1.59 -42.98 -36.04
CA GLU A 711 1.42 -42.63 -37.44
C GLU A 711 -0.02 -42.93 -37.83
N ALA A 712 -0.69 -41.93 -38.41
CA ALA A 712 -2.06 -42.06 -38.84
C ALA A 712 -2.20 -43.30 -39.73
N PRO A 713 -3.16 -44.20 -39.47
CA PRO A 713 -3.48 -45.26 -40.42
C PRO A 713 -3.77 -44.63 -41.78
N GLY A 714 -3.11 -45.14 -42.83
CA GLY A 714 -3.36 -44.71 -44.19
C GLY A 714 -4.86 -44.74 -44.50
N VAL A 715 -5.37 -43.64 -45.04
CA VAL A 715 -6.77 -43.48 -45.41
C VAL A 715 -7.15 -44.59 -46.41
N PRO A 716 -8.16 -45.43 -46.13
CA PRO A 716 -8.69 -46.34 -47.13
C PRO A 716 -9.37 -45.56 -48.26
N PRO A 717 -9.26 -45.98 -49.53
CA PRO A 717 -9.91 -45.29 -50.63
C PRO A 717 -11.44 -45.28 -50.45
N THR A 718 -12.04 -44.11 -50.59
CA THR A 718 -13.49 -43.89 -50.55
C THR A 718 -14.16 -44.54 -51.76
N PRO A 719 -15.31 -45.23 -51.58
CA PRO A 719 -16.06 -45.80 -52.70
C PRO A 719 -16.75 -44.71 -53.53
N SER A 720 -16.79 -44.91 -54.84
CA SER A 720 -17.41 -44.02 -55.82
C SER A 720 -18.93 -43.91 -55.62
N VAL A 721 -19.46 -42.68 -55.51
CA VAL A 721 -20.90 -42.40 -55.46
C VAL A 721 -21.44 -42.22 -56.89
N PRO A 722 -22.62 -42.76 -57.27
CA PRO A 722 -23.19 -42.59 -58.61
C PRO A 722 -23.65 -41.15 -58.90
N GLU A 723 -23.54 -40.74 -60.18
CA GLU A 723 -23.92 -39.41 -60.67
C GLU A 723 -25.42 -39.10 -60.52
N ARG A 724 -25.73 -37.84 -60.17
CA ARG A 724 -27.09 -37.29 -60.11
C ARG A 724 -27.40 -36.54 -61.43
N PRO A 725 -28.62 -36.67 -62.00
CA PRO A 725 -28.96 -36.02 -63.26
C PRO A 725 -29.11 -34.48 -63.16
N PRO A 726 -28.92 -33.75 -64.27
CA PRO A 726 -28.86 -32.29 -64.30
C PRO A 726 -30.25 -31.62 -64.22
N VAL A 727 -30.29 -30.41 -63.67
CA VAL A 727 -31.49 -29.55 -63.56
C VAL A 727 -31.30 -28.28 -64.43
N PRO A 728 -32.33 -27.75 -65.11
CA PRO A 728 -32.17 -26.75 -66.18
C PRO A 728 -31.92 -25.31 -65.71
N GLU A 729 -31.28 -24.53 -66.58
CA GLU A 729 -30.89 -23.12 -66.40
C GLU A 729 -32.05 -22.11 -66.39
N ARG A 730 -31.85 -20.98 -65.68
CA ARG A 730 -32.73 -19.80 -65.71
C ARG A 730 -31.90 -18.53 -66.01
N PRO A 731 -32.44 -17.54 -66.75
CA PRO A 731 -31.63 -16.60 -67.51
C PRO A 731 -31.16 -15.34 -66.76
N SER A 732 -30.15 -14.72 -67.36
CA SER A 732 -29.25 -13.67 -66.91
C SER A 732 -29.90 -12.29 -66.70
N VAL A 733 -29.35 -11.49 -65.76
CA VAL A 733 -29.68 -10.07 -65.55
C VAL A 733 -28.44 -9.19 -65.86
N PRO A 734 -28.60 -7.99 -66.47
CA PRO A 734 -27.52 -7.29 -67.17
C PRO A 734 -26.52 -6.53 -66.29
N GLN A 735 -25.33 -6.30 -66.84
CA GLN A 735 -24.22 -5.56 -66.22
C GLN A 735 -24.44 -4.04 -66.24
N THR A 736 -24.08 -3.35 -65.15
CA THR A 736 -23.95 -1.89 -65.06
C THR A 736 -22.51 -1.42 -65.21
N PRO A 737 -22.27 -0.19 -65.72
CA PRO A 737 -21.02 0.22 -66.35
C PRO A 737 -19.95 0.71 -65.36
N SER A 738 -18.69 0.65 -65.80
CA SER A 738 -17.48 1.11 -65.14
C SER A 738 -17.40 2.65 -64.99
N VAL A 739 -16.93 3.10 -63.81
CA VAL A 739 -16.67 4.51 -63.48
C VAL A 739 -15.19 4.86 -63.77
N PRO A 740 -14.85 6.07 -64.24
CA PRO A 740 -13.53 6.41 -64.77
C PRO A 740 -12.46 6.67 -63.70
N GLU A 741 -11.20 6.40 -64.06
CA GLU A 741 -10.00 6.73 -63.28
C GLU A 741 -9.85 8.24 -63.03
N ARG A 742 -9.42 8.62 -61.82
CA ARG A 742 -9.00 9.99 -61.53
C ARG A 742 -7.78 10.06 -60.61
N SER A 743 -6.76 10.72 -61.16
CA SER A 743 -5.62 11.45 -60.57
C SER A 743 -4.72 10.78 -59.53
N ALA A 744 -3.47 10.56 -59.98
CA ALA A 744 -2.30 10.30 -59.15
C ALA A 744 -2.05 11.45 -58.15
N VAL A 745 -1.82 11.09 -56.90
CA VAL A 745 -1.33 11.98 -55.82
C VAL A 745 0.20 11.93 -55.82
N PRO A 746 0.92 13.05 -55.64
CA PRO A 746 2.38 13.07 -55.69
C PRO A 746 3.03 12.29 -54.53
N GLU A 747 4.17 11.67 -54.84
CA GLU A 747 5.04 10.95 -53.91
C GLU A 747 5.53 11.87 -52.77
N ALA A 748 5.44 11.36 -51.53
CA ALA A 748 5.97 12.04 -50.35
C ALA A 748 7.51 11.95 -50.33
N PRO A 749 8.22 13.00 -49.85
CA PRO A 749 9.67 13.00 -49.80
C PRO A 749 10.20 11.98 -48.78
N LEU A 750 11.25 11.23 -49.18
CA LEU A 750 11.96 10.27 -48.35
C LEU A 750 12.62 10.97 -47.15
N LEU A 751 12.38 10.45 -45.94
CA LEU A 751 13.07 10.86 -44.72
C LEU A 751 14.55 10.43 -44.78
N PRO A 752 15.49 11.25 -44.28
CA PRO A 752 16.91 10.89 -44.24
C PRO A 752 17.19 9.75 -43.24
N ASP A 753 18.15 8.90 -43.58
CA ASP A 753 18.56 7.73 -42.80
C ASP A 753 19.00 8.08 -41.38
N VAL A 754 18.51 7.27 -40.42
CA VAL A 754 18.86 7.35 -39.00
C VAL A 754 20.32 6.90 -38.81
N PRO A 755 21.17 7.68 -38.10
CA PRO A 755 22.54 7.26 -37.83
C PRO A 755 22.57 6.02 -36.92
N PRO A 756 23.57 5.13 -37.09
CA PRO A 756 23.68 3.91 -36.29
C PRO A 756 23.90 4.22 -34.81
N ARG A 757 23.25 3.44 -33.93
CA ARG A 757 23.37 3.58 -32.47
C ARG A 757 24.82 3.41 -31.99
N PRO A 758 25.27 4.16 -30.97
CA PRO A 758 26.53 3.87 -30.30
C PRO A 758 26.46 2.52 -29.58
N LYS A 759 27.57 1.77 -29.63
CA LYS A 759 27.72 0.47 -28.95
C LYS A 759 27.54 0.62 -27.42
N PRO A 760 27.00 -0.40 -26.73
CA PRO A 760 26.81 -0.36 -25.29
C PRO A 760 28.16 -0.23 -24.56
N THR A 761 28.17 0.64 -23.56
CA THR A 761 29.26 0.83 -22.60
C THR A 761 29.49 -0.48 -21.82
N PRO A 762 30.73 -0.91 -21.56
CA PRO A 762 30.98 -2.15 -20.84
C PRO A 762 30.52 -2.06 -19.38
N THR A 763 29.96 -3.17 -18.90
CA THR A 763 29.62 -3.39 -17.49
C THR A 763 30.89 -3.49 -16.63
N ARG A 764 30.73 -3.13 -15.35
CA ARG A 764 31.72 -2.89 -14.28
C ARG A 764 32.66 -4.06 -13.90
N LYS A 765 33.12 -4.89 -14.83
CA LYS A 765 34.11 -5.95 -14.53
C LYS A 765 35.45 -5.83 -15.26
N GLU A 766 35.63 -4.86 -16.15
CA GLU A 766 36.93 -4.65 -16.80
C GLU A 766 37.26 -3.16 -16.91
N MET A 767 37.99 -2.65 -15.91
CA MET A 767 38.78 -1.42 -16.07
C MET A 767 40.17 -1.68 -15.44
N PRO A 768 41.26 -1.37 -16.16
CA PRO A 768 42.61 -1.56 -15.64
C PRO A 768 42.91 -0.58 -14.50
N LYS A 769 43.76 -1.04 -13.58
CA LYS A 769 44.22 -0.32 -12.39
C LYS A 769 44.96 0.96 -12.80
N ALA A 770 44.33 2.12 -12.61
CA ALA A 770 44.96 3.44 -12.79
C ALA A 770 45.45 3.99 -11.45
N GLU A 771 46.66 4.55 -11.48
CA GLU A 771 47.43 5.05 -10.35
C GLU A 771 46.77 6.23 -9.62
N ALA A 772 46.97 6.28 -8.30
CA ALA A 772 46.46 7.34 -7.43
C ALA A 772 47.28 8.63 -7.59
N GLY A 773 46.65 9.68 -8.15
CA GLY A 773 47.10 11.07 -8.00
C GLY A 773 46.61 11.68 -6.67
N PRO A 774 47.29 12.71 -6.13
CA PRO A 774 46.98 13.27 -4.81
C PRO A 774 45.68 14.10 -4.83
N ALA A 775 44.95 14.04 -3.71
CA ALA A 775 43.68 14.71 -3.50
C ALA A 775 43.82 16.25 -3.46
N PRO A 776 42.82 17.01 -3.96
CA PRO A 776 42.80 18.46 -3.81
C PRO A 776 42.45 18.87 -2.36
N GLU A 777 43.18 19.86 -1.87
CA GLU A 777 43.10 20.46 -0.53
C GLU A 777 41.81 21.28 -0.35
N ALA A 778 41.18 21.17 0.82
CA ALA A 778 39.93 21.86 1.15
C ALA A 778 40.16 23.37 1.40
N PRO A 779 39.19 24.25 1.07
CA PRO A 779 39.32 25.68 1.32
C PRO A 779 39.20 26.02 2.83
N PRO A 780 39.86 27.10 3.30
CA PRO A 780 39.92 27.41 4.73
C PRO A 780 38.65 28.09 5.25
N VAL A 781 38.35 27.82 6.51
CA VAL A 781 37.25 28.38 7.30
C VAL A 781 37.60 29.82 7.73
N PRO A 782 36.65 30.79 7.70
CA PRO A 782 36.93 32.16 8.15
C PRO A 782 36.92 32.27 9.69
N GLU A 783 37.92 32.95 10.23
CA GLU A 783 38.06 33.31 11.65
C GLU A 783 37.15 34.49 12.05
N VAL A 784 36.66 34.47 13.29
CA VAL A 784 36.11 35.65 13.99
C VAL A 784 36.86 35.80 15.33
N PRO A 785 37.26 37.04 15.74
CA PRO A 785 38.34 37.27 16.69
C PRO A 785 37.89 37.28 18.17
N GLY A 786 38.87 37.08 19.05
CA GLY A 786 38.69 36.66 20.43
C GLY A 786 38.36 37.73 21.47
N SER A 787 38.22 37.27 22.71
CA SER A 787 38.54 38.04 23.91
C SER A 787 38.92 37.10 25.07
N LEU A 788 39.80 37.64 25.91
CA LEU A 788 40.64 37.01 26.90
C LEU A 788 39.87 36.57 28.15
N GLU A 789 40.32 35.50 28.83
CA GLU A 789 40.91 35.64 30.17
C GLU A 789 41.58 34.35 30.70
N LYS A 790 42.66 34.60 31.47
CA LYS A 790 43.56 33.71 32.22
C LYS A 790 42.78 32.77 33.18
N ARG A 791 43.27 31.62 33.68
CA ARG A 791 44.54 31.40 34.40
C ARG A 791 44.69 29.91 34.81
N GLU A 792 45.96 29.48 34.93
CA GLU A 792 46.53 28.48 35.87
C GLU A 792 46.37 26.95 35.67
N LYS A 793 47.52 26.33 35.30
CA LYS A 793 47.96 24.94 35.63
C LYS A 793 48.59 24.91 37.03
N PRO A 794 48.69 23.72 37.68
CA PRO A 794 49.95 22.94 37.70
C PRO A 794 49.68 21.41 37.72
N ALA A 795 50.60 20.43 37.62
CA ALA A 795 52.01 20.26 37.23
C ALA A 795 52.34 18.75 37.32
N GLY A 796 53.38 18.28 36.59
CA GLY A 796 54.12 17.01 36.82
C GLY A 796 53.55 15.78 36.10
N LEU A 797 54.29 14.95 35.35
CA LEU A 797 55.71 14.57 35.38
C LEU A 797 56.26 14.23 33.96
N LYS A 798 57.58 14.15 33.86
CA LYS A 798 58.46 14.22 32.66
C LYS A 798 58.69 12.90 31.86
N PRO A 799 59.35 12.98 30.67
CA PRO A 799 59.42 11.94 29.63
C PRO A 799 60.81 11.29 29.43
N SER A 800 60.90 10.25 28.58
CA SER A 800 62.16 9.80 27.92
C SER A 800 61.84 9.23 26.52
N ARG A 801 62.28 9.87 25.42
CA ARG A 801 63.45 9.55 24.54
C ARG A 801 63.41 8.13 23.93
N ALA A 802 63.73 7.85 22.67
CA ALA A 802 64.18 8.62 21.51
C ALA A 802 64.09 7.76 20.23
N PHE A 803 64.13 8.45 19.08
CA PHE A 803 64.24 8.00 17.68
C PHE A 803 65.19 6.82 17.38
N ARG A 804 64.81 5.99 16.38
CA ARG A 804 65.65 5.72 15.19
C ARG A 804 64.83 5.17 14.01
N ARG A 805 65.28 5.52 12.81
CA ARG A 805 64.63 5.38 11.50
C ARG A 805 65.60 4.61 10.58
N ILE A 806 65.05 3.91 9.56
CA ILE A 806 65.67 3.48 8.26
C ILE A 806 66.39 2.10 8.25
N PRO A 807 66.44 1.29 7.15
CA PRO A 807 65.63 1.19 5.90
C PRO A 807 65.14 -0.25 5.53
N SER A 808 64.22 -0.33 4.55
CA SER A 808 63.96 -1.52 3.72
C SER A 808 65.08 -1.80 2.69
N PRO A 809 65.18 -3.04 2.15
CA PRO A 809 65.61 -3.26 0.78
C PRO A 809 64.56 -4.00 -0.07
N ASN A 810 64.61 -3.70 -1.37
CA ASN A 810 63.69 -4.05 -2.45
C ASN A 810 63.87 -5.51 -2.99
N PRO A 811 62.98 -5.96 -3.90
CA PRO A 811 62.79 -7.36 -4.32
C PRO A 811 63.40 -7.71 -5.69
N GLN A 812 63.28 -9.00 -6.10
CA GLN A 812 63.04 -9.57 -7.45
C GLN A 812 63.73 -10.97 -7.64
N PRO A 813 63.47 -11.77 -8.69
CA PRO A 813 62.18 -12.29 -9.21
C PRO A 813 62.26 -13.80 -9.60
N GLY A 814 61.15 -14.43 -10.00
CA GLY A 814 61.17 -15.79 -10.56
C GLY A 814 59.81 -16.30 -11.05
N SER A 815 59.63 -16.26 -12.36
CA SER A 815 58.49 -16.55 -13.24
C SER A 815 58.15 -18.05 -13.39
N VAL A 816 56.85 -18.42 -13.42
CA VAL A 816 56.04 -18.88 -14.59
C VAL A 816 56.13 -20.40 -14.88
N GLU A 817 55.01 -21.13 -14.82
CA GLU A 817 54.20 -21.57 -15.98
C GLU A 817 53.22 -22.71 -15.60
N GLN A 818 51.95 -22.56 -16.00
CA GLN A 818 50.94 -23.62 -16.17
C GLN A 818 50.42 -23.52 -17.61
N PRO A 819 50.05 -24.61 -18.27
CA PRO A 819 49.05 -24.60 -19.34
C PRO A 819 47.61 -24.59 -18.79
#